data_AF-A0A8E2K0A0-F1
#
_entry.id   AF-A0A8E2K0A0-F1
#
_cell.length_a   1.000
_cell.length_b   1.000
_cell.length_c   1.000
_cell.angle_alpha   90.00
_cell.angle_beta   90.00
_cell.angle_gamma   90.00
#
_symmetry.space_group_name_H-M   'P 1'
#
loop_
_entity.id
_entity.type
_entity.pdbx_description
1 polymer ?
#
loop_
_entity_poly.entity_id
_entity_poly.type
_entity_poly.pdbx_seq_one_letter_code
_entity_poly.pdbx_strand_id
1 'polypeptide(L)'
;MKPQPAVLDARSVPLSTSLPVTTSYSSAIVSSVQSASLTIEPSLTGSVNTALPSGHDTGLPFNTTDISTPLGSLAPATTTLNPGSIHATAATSANVFVAVATDAPPAQIQSRSDHPVAQLGITNQNGPVETNKFYANLFLGDQSNPAWTHPYSVSWSKGTGNALSWGLAVSHIERSQLAWASGDPPEYFINPIGLQSMILSAAELGDSTVLTTDTLEAFSANVNLASSQGTNSLVSFPLVQGMGFVTGLYNGATPYVESGIFFRTLTYVGQINGVTYKYQIVLEDSTNWLLYATPTGSLGAPPFTLQNSTLIEGPADFHGTIQVAKNPANTSGEAAYDASAGSYAVNATISGSVENGSGSYTLAWTKGGIQNQTLLMFGLPHHVESFDGATSGCLTDIELETTTKGLAKAVGRDQFTMVESNLPSNIGFAPWTPGSNGASGSQGNTLSSNAVSAINSAGSIELNEDMNAQTNLNSMYYSGKALAKFAGIIYTVNDLALNSALAAAGLAKLKDAFNVFVNNTQPYPLVYDTVWKGAVSSGSYITGDSGIDFGNTYYNDHHFHYGYFVWAAAVIGYLDPTWLTEGTNKAWVDMLVRDYANPSTGDPYFPFSRSFDWYHGHSWAKGLFESGDGKDEESSSEDALSSYAIKMWGKVTGDPNMEARGNLQLAVHARSLQNYFLLESTNTVQPAKFIPNKVTGILFENKVDHTTYFGTNIEYIQGIHMIPLNPSSAYTRTSTFVKEEWDTYFANGAVDSVQGGWKGILYANLAIVDPVTSYNFFANESFDSSFLDGGASRTWYLAYAAGLGGA
;
A
#
# COMPACT_ATOMS: atom_id res chain seq x y z
N MET A 1 30.72 -2.97 -0.39
CA MET A 1 30.77 -4.15 0.51
C MET A 1 30.12 -3.75 1.82
N LYS A 2 28.87 -4.19 2.07
CA LYS A 2 28.18 -3.98 3.34
C LYS A 2 28.92 -4.76 4.45
N PRO A 3 29.04 -4.24 5.70
CA PRO A 3 29.48 -5.04 6.83
C PRO A 3 28.44 -6.13 7.13
N GLN A 4 28.90 -7.28 7.65
CA GLN A 4 28.02 -8.34 8.12
C GLN A 4 26.96 -7.81 9.11
N PRO A 5 25.74 -8.38 9.12
CA PRO A 5 24.75 -8.04 10.12
C PRO A 5 25.31 -8.33 11.51
N ALA A 6 25.29 -7.31 12.38
CA ALA A 6 25.61 -7.49 13.78
C ALA A 6 24.63 -8.50 14.39
N VAL A 7 25.16 -9.39 15.23
CA VAL A 7 24.40 -10.38 15.98
C VAL A 7 23.34 -9.67 16.83
N LEU A 8 22.10 -10.17 16.76
CA LEU A 8 20.98 -9.77 17.62
C LEU A 8 21.37 -9.94 19.09
N ASP A 9 21.62 -8.84 19.80
CA ASP A 9 21.82 -8.86 21.24
C ASP A 9 20.45 -8.92 21.93
N ALA A 10 19.83 -10.10 21.94
CA ALA A 10 18.67 -10.37 22.76
C ALA A 10 19.10 -10.56 24.22
N ARG A 11 18.75 -9.61 25.10
CA ARG A 11 18.88 -9.81 26.56
C ARG A 11 17.62 -10.47 27.10
N SER A 12 17.69 -11.76 27.39
CA SER A 12 16.70 -12.47 28.21
C SER A 12 17.21 -12.62 29.65
N VAL A 13 16.44 -12.17 30.63
CA VAL A 13 16.64 -12.44 32.07
C VAL A 13 15.49 -13.35 32.53
N PRO A 14 15.74 -14.50 33.17
CA PRO A 14 14.66 -15.34 33.66
C PRO A 14 14.17 -14.83 35.01
N LEU A 15 12.87 -14.56 35.16
CA LEU A 15 12.27 -14.32 36.47
C LEU A 15 10.83 -14.87 36.51
N SER A 16 10.58 -15.77 37.46
CA SER A 16 9.24 -16.07 37.98
C SER A 16 8.99 -15.23 39.22
N THR A 17 7.76 -14.78 39.47
CA THR A 17 7.22 -14.63 40.84
C THR A 17 5.70 -14.38 40.84
N SER A 18 5.00 -15.04 41.77
CA SER A 18 3.64 -14.70 42.24
C SER A 18 3.68 -13.56 43.28
N LEU A 19 2.71 -12.64 43.26
CA LEU A 19 2.57 -11.52 44.20
C LEU A 19 1.17 -11.42 44.82
N PRO A 20 1.03 -10.80 46.01
CA PRO A 20 -0.26 -10.60 46.64
C PRO A 20 -1.00 -9.39 46.05
N VAL A 21 -2.18 -9.64 45.51
CA VAL A 21 -3.16 -8.60 45.12
C VAL A 21 -3.82 -8.03 46.37
N THR A 22 -4.02 -6.71 46.42
CA THR A 22 -4.83 -6.07 47.47
C THR A 22 -6.14 -5.56 46.88
N THR A 23 -7.25 -6.15 47.30
CA THR A 23 -8.60 -5.70 46.93
C THR A 23 -9.08 -4.66 47.94
N SER A 24 -9.48 -3.48 47.48
CA SER A 24 -10.12 -2.47 48.33
C SER A 24 -11.58 -2.31 47.93
N TYR A 25 -12.49 -2.49 48.89
CA TYR A 25 -13.93 -2.37 48.68
C TYR A 25 -14.38 -0.97 49.11
N SER A 26 -14.97 -0.20 48.19
CA SER A 26 -15.73 1.01 48.52
C SER A 26 -17.16 0.61 48.84
N SER A 27 -17.60 0.86 50.07
CA SER A 27 -18.95 0.50 50.54
C SER A 27 -20.04 1.50 50.15
N ALA A 28 -19.79 2.39 49.19
CA ALA A 28 -20.78 3.34 48.67
C ALA A 28 -20.90 3.22 47.13
N ILE A 29 -21.78 2.30 46.70
CA ILE A 29 -22.44 2.18 45.38
C ILE A 29 -21.55 1.71 44.19
N VAL A 30 -21.79 0.45 43.78
CA VAL A 30 -21.67 -0.18 42.43
C VAL A 30 -20.29 -0.39 41.79
N SER A 31 -19.20 0.24 42.23
CA SER A 31 -17.85 0.02 41.65
C SER A 31 -16.85 -0.65 42.61
N SER A 32 -15.96 -1.49 42.07
CA SER A 32 -14.88 -2.16 42.82
C SER A 32 -13.53 -1.99 42.12
N VAL A 33 -12.49 -1.61 42.85
CA VAL A 33 -11.13 -1.39 42.34
C VAL A 33 -10.19 -2.47 42.87
N GLN A 34 -9.47 -3.12 41.96
CA GLN A 34 -8.42 -4.09 42.25
C GLN A 34 -7.08 -3.47 41.84
N SER A 35 -6.05 -3.64 42.68
CA SER A 35 -4.71 -3.11 42.40
C SER A 35 -3.64 -4.20 42.55
N ALA A 36 -2.64 -4.17 41.68
CA ALA A 36 -1.43 -4.96 41.82
C ALA A 36 -0.28 -4.07 42.32
N SER A 37 0.73 -4.66 42.95
CA SER A 37 1.97 -3.97 43.34
C SER A 37 3.15 -4.73 42.73
N LEU A 38 4.13 -4.00 42.18
CA LEU A 38 5.25 -4.57 41.45
C LEU A 38 6.34 -5.16 42.36
N THR A 39 7.01 -6.21 41.88
CA THR A 39 8.32 -6.65 42.40
C THR A 39 9.39 -6.79 41.33
N ILE A 40 9.04 -6.53 40.07
CA ILE A 40 9.94 -6.49 38.91
C ILE A 40 9.56 -5.32 38.01
N GLU A 41 10.50 -4.87 37.19
CA GLU A 41 10.27 -3.80 36.22
C GLU A 41 9.40 -4.29 35.05
N PRO A 42 8.44 -3.49 34.57
CA PRO A 42 7.66 -3.80 33.37
C PRO A 42 8.54 -3.89 32.12
N SER A 43 8.15 -4.73 31.15
CA SER A 43 8.81 -4.71 29.84
C SER A 43 8.27 -3.52 29.06
N LEU A 44 8.95 -2.39 29.20
CA LEU A 44 8.80 -1.22 28.35
C LEU A 44 9.78 -1.24 27.16
N THR A 45 10.54 -2.33 27.01
CA THR A 45 11.56 -2.50 25.98
C THR A 45 11.05 -3.45 24.89
N GLY A 46 10.72 -2.89 23.72
CA GLY A 46 10.56 -3.64 22.48
C GLY A 46 11.88 -3.78 21.73
N SER A 47 11.85 -4.45 20.58
CA SER A 47 12.98 -4.53 19.64
C SER A 47 12.72 -3.68 18.39
N VAL A 48 13.77 -3.34 17.66
CA VAL A 48 13.67 -2.60 16.39
C VAL A 48 14.50 -3.31 15.34
N ASN A 49 13.99 -3.38 14.11
CA ASN A 49 14.74 -3.89 12.97
C ASN A 49 15.20 -2.73 12.07
N THR A 50 16.47 -2.36 12.20
CA THR A 50 17.06 -1.27 11.41
C THR A 50 17.53 -1.73 10.03
N ALA A 51 17.57 -3.03 9.75
CA ALA A 51 17.95 -3.54 8.44
C ALA A 51 16.74 -3.52 7.49
N LEU A 52 17.01 -3.36 6.19
CA LEU A 52 16.03 -3.67 5.16
C LEU A 52 15.80 -5.19 5.10
N PRO A 53 14.59 -5.66 4.75
CA PRO A 53 14.32 -7.08 4.60
C PRO A 53 15.27 -7.74 3.58
N SER A 54 15.63 -9.00 3.83
CA SER A 54 16.44 -9.81 2.91
C SER A 54 15.59 -10.42 1.81
N GLY A 55 16.20 -10.73 0.66
CA GLY A 55 15.51 -11.42 -0.46
C GLY A 55 14.90 -10.49 -1.51
N HIS A 56 15.00 -9.17 -1.31
CA HIS A 56 14.73 -8.18 -2.34
C HIS A 56 15.92 -8.07 -3.31
N ASP A 57 15.64 -7.84 -4.58
CA ASP A 57 16.66 -7.49 -5.56
C ASP A 57 17.28 -6.12 -5.19
N THR A 58 18.60 -6.03 -5.23
CA THR A 58 19.36 -4.80 -4.94
C THR A 58 19.87 -4.11 -6.21
N GLY A 59 19.44 -4.58 -7.37
CA GLY A 59 19.75 -4.00 -8.66
C GLY A 59 19.18 -2.58 -8.78
N LEU A 60 19.92 -1.71 -9.49
CA LEU A 60 19.38 -0.40 -9.85
C LEU A 60 18.09 -0.57 -10.65
N PRO A 61 17.13 0.36 -10.55
CA PRO A 61 15.86 0.30 -11.30
C PRO A 61 16.05 0.60 -12.80
N PHE A 62 17.29 0.56 -13.29
CA PHE A 62 17.67 0.80 -14.68
C PHE A 62 18.33 -0.45 -15.24
N ASN A 63 17.91 -0.86 -16.42
CA ASN A 63 18.69 -1.80 -17.20
C ASN A 63 19.92 -1.06 -17.75
N THR A 64 21.11 -1.46 -17.33
CA THR A 64 22.40 -0.86 -17.74
C THR A 64 23.09 -1.63 -18.87
N THR A 65 22.40 -2.59 -19.50
CA THR A 65 22.94 -3.33 -20.64
C THR A 65 23.27 -2.36 -21.77
N ASP A 66 24.52 -2.38 -22.25
CA ASP A 66 24.95 -1.56 -23.38
C ASP A 66 24.20 -1.97 -24.65
N ILE A 67 23.30 -1.10 -25.10
CA ILE A 67 22.61 -1.25 -26.38
C ILE A 67 23.33 -0.41 -27.42
N SER A 68 23.65 -1.02 -28.56
CA SER A 68 24.35 -0.33 -29.64
C SER A 68 23.52 0.87 -30.12
N THR A 69 24.14 2.05 -30.15
CA THR A 69 23.52 3.24 -30.71
C THR A 69 23.22 3.01 -32.20
N PRO A 70 22.00 3.29 -32.68
CA PRO A 70 21.66 3.06 -34.07
C PRO A 70 22.50 3.91 -35.02
N LEU A 71 22.91 3.33 -36.16
CA LEU A 71 23.54 4.06 -37.25
C LEU A 71 22.46 4.78 -38.07
N GLY A 72 22.28 6.08 -37.83
CA GLY A 72 21.32 6.91 -38.56
C GLY A 72 19.89 6.82 -38.01
N SER A 73 18.93 7.36 -38.77
CA SER A 73 17.53 7.46 -38.37
C SER A 73 16.64 6.37 -38.99
N LEU A 74 15.52 6.09 -38.33
CA LEU A 74 14.50 5.18 -38.85
C LEU A 74 13.85 5.79 -40.10
N ALA A 75 13.70 4.98 -41.15
CA ALA A 75 12.98 5.39 -42.35
C ALA A 75 11.47 5.47 -42.08
N PRO A 76 10.77 6.53 -42.54
CA PRO A 76 9.31 6.61 -42.43
C PRO A 76 8.59 5.48 -43.18
N ALA A 77 7.44 5.06 -42.67
CA ALA A 77 6.57 4.10 -43.36
C ALA A 77 5.88 4.77 -44.56
N THR A 78 5.32 3.94 -45.45
CA THR A 78 4.49 4.41 -46.58
C THR A 78 3.07 4.77 -46.17
N THR A 79 2.67 4.45 -44.94
CA THR A 79 1.33 4.68 -44.38
C THR A 79 1.43 5.56 -43.13
N THR A 80 0.33 6.23 -42.78
CA THR A 80 0.20 7.02 -41.55
C THR A 80 -0.69 6.30 -40.54
N LEU A 81 -0.61 6.71 -39.27
CA LEU A 81 -1.48 6.23 -38.21
C LEU A 81 -2.85 6.92 -38.27
N ASN A 82 -3.86 6.26 -37.72
CA ASN A 82 -5.20 6.82 -37.55
C ASN A 82 -5.67 6.59 -36.11
N PRO A 83 -5.27 7.47 -35.18
CA PRO A 83 -5.59 7.28 -33.77
C PRO A 83 -7.10 7.20 -33.50
N GLY A 84 -7.48 6.36 -32.53
CA GLY A 84 -8.86 6.13 -32.12
C GLY A 84 -9.48 7.34 -31.42
N SER A 85 -10.82 7.40 -31.45
CA SER A 85 -11.54 8.35 -30.61
C SER A 85 -11.41 7.97 -29.14
N ILE A 86 -11.03 8.94 -28.30
CA ILE A 86 -10.81 8.76 -26.86
C ILE A 86 -12.04 9.10 -26.02
N HIS A 87 -13.25 9.05 -26.60
CA HIS A 87 -14.50 9.31 -25.89
C HIS A 87 -15.17 8.00 -25.50
N ALA A 88 -15.47 7.84 -24.21
CA ALA A 88 -16.32 6.76 -23.73
C ALA A 88 -17.69 6.83 -24.41
N THR A 89 -18.12 5.71 -24.99
CA THR A 89 -19.40 5.60 -25.70
C THR A 89 -20.55 5.15 -24.79
N ALA A 90 -20.21 4.60 -23.61
CA ALA A 90 -21.15 4.12 -22.60
C ALA A 90 -21.12 5.01 -21.35
N ALA A 91 -22.25 5.05 -20.64
CA ALA A 91 -22.35 5.76 -19.37
C ALA A 91 -21.63 4.99 -18.26
N THR A 92 -20.95 5.73 -17.38
CA THR A 92 -20.38 5.19 -16.13
C THR A 92 -21.50 4.62 -15.25
N SER A 93 -21.24 3.48 -14.61
CA SER A 93 -22.19 2.85 -13.69
C SER A 93 -22.30 3.63 -12.39
N ALA A 94 -23.44 3.51 -11.70
CA ALA A 94 -23.65 4.15 -10.40
C ALA A 94 -22.63 3.70 -9.35
N ASN A 95 -22.22 2.42 -9.42
CA ASN A 95 -21.06 1.89 -8.72
C ASN A 95 -19.99 1.54 -9.75
N VAL A 96 -18.81 2.18 -9.68
CA VAL A 96 -17.71 1.92 -10.61
C VAL A 96 -16.97 0.62 -10.31
N PHE A 97 -17.18 -0.01 -9.15
CA PHE A 97 -16.58 -1.29 -8.77
C PHE A 97 -17.31 -2.48 -9.42
N VAL A 98 -17.12 -2.62 -10.73
CA VAL A 98 -17.65 -3.72 -11.56
C VAL A 98 -16.50 -4.51 -12.17
N ALA A 99 -16.66 -5.83 -12.26
CA ALA A 99 -15.63 -6.72 -12.80
C ALA A 99 -15.17 -6.26 -14.20
N VAL A 100 -13.85 -6.25 -14.41
CA VAL A 100 -13.25 -5.99 -15.73
C VAL A 100 -13.61 -7.11 -16.70
N ALA A 101 -13.45 -8.35 -16.22
CA ALA A 101 -13.79 -9.57 -16.93
C ALA A 101 -13.96 -10.70 -15.90
N THR A 102 -14.51 -11.85 -16.31
CA THR A 102 -14.68 -13.04 -15.45
C THR A 102 -14.25 -14.33 -16.14
N ASP A 103 -13.74 -14.21 -17.37
CA ASP A 103 -13.16 -15.29 -18.16
C ASP A 103 -11.81 -15.73 -17.57
N ALA A 104 -11.45 -16.98 -17.91
CA ALA A 104 -10.15 -17.53 -17.54
C ALA A 104 -9.01 -16.72 -18.16
N PRO A 105 -7.81 -16.72 -17.55
CA PRO A 105 -6.60 -16.21 -18.18
C PRO A 105 -6.44 -16.75 -19.62
N PRO A 106 -5.88 -15.97 -20.56
CA PRO A 106 -5.67 -16.40 -21.94
C PRO A 106 -4.96 -17.76 -22.02
N ALA A 107 -5.35 -18.60 -22.99
CA ALA A 107 -4.95 -20.01 -23.04
C ALA A 107 -3.44 -20.27 -23.14
N GLN A 108 -2.66 -19.28 -23.60
CA GLN A 108 -1.19 -19.32 -23.62
C GLN A 108 -0.55 -19.17 -22.23
N ILE A 109 -1.30 -18.73 -21.23
CA ILE A 109 -0.85 -18.59 -19.85
C ILE A 109 -1.11 -19.91 -19.13
N GLN A 110 -0.07 -20.72 -19.00
CA GLN A 110 -0.17 -22.04 -18.39
C GLN A 110 -0.40 -21.92 -16.88
N SER A 111 -1.24 -22.80 -16.32
CA SER A 111 -1.50 -22.85 -14.89
C SER A 111 -0.47 -23.68 -14.13
N ARG A 112 -0.19 -23.29 -12.88
CA ARG A 112 0.65 -24.02 -11.93
C ARG A 112 -0.02 -24.11 -10.56
N SER A 113 0.26 -25.16 -9.82
CA SER A 113 -0.31 -25.39 -8.47
C SER A 113 0.76 -25.66 -7.42
N ASP A 114 2.01 -25.35 -7.74
CA ASP A 114 3.20 -25.66 -6.96
C ASP A 114 3.98 -24.39 -6.62
N HIS A 115 3.25 -23.31 -6.28
CA HIS A 115 3.84 -22.06 -5.84
C HIS A 115 4.85 -22.30 -4.69
N PRO A 116 6.05 -21.69 -4.71
CA PRO A 116 7.09 -21.97 -3.71
C PRO A 116 6.71 -21.65 -2.26
N VAL A 117 5.87 -20.62 -2.07
CA VAL A 117 5.29 -20.27 -0.76
C VAL A 117 4.03 -21.08 -0.52
N ALA A 118 4.08 -21.99 0.46
CA ALA A 118 2.95 -22.76 0.91
C ALA A 118 1.96 -21.92 1.73
N GLN A 119 0.68 -22.29 1.68
CA GLN A 119 -0.37 -21.70 2.52
C GLN A 119 -0.28 -22.27 3.94
N LEU A 120 0.35 -21.53 4.87
CA LEU A 120 0.49 -21.93 6.26
C LEU A 120 -0.69 -21.42 7.10
N GLY A 121 -1.41 -22.33 7.76
CA GLY A 121 -2.48 -21.96 8.69
C GLY A 121 -3.75 -21.38 8.03
N ILE A 122 -3.82 -21.29 6.70
CA ILE A 122 -5.01 -20.80 6.00
C ILE A 122 -6.04 -21.93 5.90
N THR A 123 -7.23 -21.71 6.45
CA THR A 123 -8.37 -22.61 6.30
C THR A 123 -9.28 -22.17 5.16
N ASN A 124 -10.18 -23.06 4.71
CA ASN A 124 -11.06 -22.92 3.54
C ASN A 124 -11.41 -21.47 3.14
N GLN A 125 -10.94 -21.03 1.98
CA GLN A 125 -11.25 -19.72 1.39
C GLN A 125 -12.30 -19.84 0.28
N ASN A 126 -13.22 -18.88 0.22
CA ASN A 126 -14.21 -18.78 -0.86
C ASN A 126 -13.68 -17.81 -1.93
N GLY A 127 -12.76 -18.27 -2.77
CA GLY A 127 -12.24 -17.50 -3.90
C GLY A 127 -10.74 -17.22 -3.81
N PRO A 128 -10.24 -16.26 -4.63
CA PRO A 128 -8.85 -15.85 -4.63
C PRO A 128 -8.37 -15.30 -3.28
N VAL A 129 -7.14 -15.66 -2.91
CA VAL A 129 -6.52 -15.24 -1.65
C VAL A 129 -5.61 -14.05 -1.89
N GLU A 130 -5.71 -13.06 -1.00
CA GLU A 130 -4.88 -11.86 -1.04
C GLU A 130 -3.41 -12.13 -0.68
N THR A 131 -2.50 -11.36 -1.28
CA THR A 131 -1.04 -11.50 -1.09
C THR A 131 -0.38 -10.25 -0.51
N ASN A 132 -0.88 -9.06 -0.83
CA ASN A 132 -0.29 -7.77 -0.50
C ASN A 132 -1.10 -7.01 0.57
N LYS A 133 -1.64 -7.73 1.57
CA LYS A 133 -2.48 -7.17 2.64
C LYS A 133 -1.83 -7.25 4.02
N PHE A 134 -2.27 -6.37 4.93
CA PHE A 134 -1.70 -6.11 6.26
C PHE A 134 -1.53 -7.35 7.16
N TYR A 135 -2.31 -8.40 6.91
CA TYR A 135 -2.34 -9.62 7.73
C TYR A 135 -1.43 -10.74 7.24
N ALA A 136 -0.66 -10.55 6.15
CA ALA A 136 0.09 -11.64 5.53
C ALA A 136 1.06 -12.35 6.48
N ASN A 137 1.66 -11.64 7.43
CA ASN A 137 2.53 -12.21 8.45
C ASN A 137 1.86 -13.31 9.30
N LEU A 138 0.53 -13.33 9.41
CA LEU A 138 -0.21 -14.31 10.20
C LEU A 138 -0.34 -15.67 9.51
N PHE A 139 0.06 -15.78 8.25
CA PHE A 139 0.15 -17.05 7.50
C PHE A 139 1.51 -17.24 6.80
N LEU A 140 2.50 -16.43 7.16
CA LEU A 140 3.86 -16.54 6.64
C LEU A 140 4.84 -16.88 7.76
N GLY A 141 5.99 -17.41 7.36
CA GLY A 141 7.10 -17.67 8.28
C GLY A 141 6.71 -18.54 9.46
N ASP A 142 6.94 -18.02 10.67
CA ASP A 142 6.57 -18.70 11.91
C ASP A 142 5.31 -18.13 12.58
N GLN A 143 4.61 -17.22 11.88
CA GLN A 143 3.38 -16.52 12.30
C GLN A 143 3.56 -15.62 13.55
N SER A 144 4.78 -15.25 13.92
CA SER A 144 5.05 -14.39 15.09
C SER A 144 5.13 -12.89 14.77
N ASN A 145 5.37 -12.53 13.50
CA ASN A 145 5.49 -11.13 13.11
C ASN A 145 4.15 -10.38 13.18
N PRO A 146 4.14 -9.06 13.46
CA PRO A 146 2.91 -8.32 13.64
C PRO A 146 2.11 -8.13 12.34
N ALA A 147 0.83 -7.81 12.49
CA ALA A 147 -0.07 -7.30 11.47
C ALA A 147 -0.63 -5.94 11.92
N TRP A 148 -0.70 -4.95 11.03
CA TRP A 148 -1.13 -3.59 11.37
C TRP A 148 -2.53 -3.30 10.84
N THR A 149 -3.51 -3.29 11.74
CA THR A 149 -4.86 -2.80 11.41
C THR A 149 -4.96 -1.29 11.39
N HIS A 150 -4.03 -0.62 12.10
CA HIS A 150 -4.02 0.81 12.47
C HIS A 150 -5.30 1.31 13.16
N PRO A 151 -5.18 1.96 14.33
CA PRO A 151 -3.93 2.35 15.02
C PRO A 151 -3.25 1.20 15.78
N TYR A 152 -3.93 0.06 15.92
CA TYR A 152 -3.36 -1.11 16.58
C TYR A 152 -2.52 -1.98 15.64
N SER A 153 -1.50 -2.62 16.21
CA SER A 153 -0.90 -3.83 15.65
C SER A 153 -1.20 -5.03 16.53
N VAL A 154 -1.26 -6.21 15.92
CA VAL A 154 -1.48 -7.48 16.62
C VAL A 154 -0.42 -8.49 16.24
N SER A 155 -0.01 -9.34 17.17
CA SER A 155 0.97 -10.41 16.92
C SER A 155 0.68 -11.61 17.81
N TRP A 156 0.93 -12.82 17.31
CA TRP A 156 0.81 -14.01 18.16
C TRP A 156 1.96 -14.07 19.17
N SER A 157 1.65 -14.06 20.47
CA SER A 157 2.67 -14.00 21.53
C SER A 157 3.55 -15.24 21.59
N LYS A 158 3.00 -16.42 21.29
CA LYS A 158 3.75 -17.69 21.17
C LYS A 158 4.70 -18.00 22.35
N GLY A 159 4.26 -17.70 23.57
CA GLY A 159 5.03 -17.89 24.80
C GLY A 159 6.13 -16.87 25.04
N THR A 160 6.17 -15.76 24.28
CA THR A 160 7.17 -14.69 24.41
C THR A 160 6.63 -13.49 25.20
N GLY A 161 7.55 -12.63 25.65
CA GLY A 161 7.23 -11.46 26.48
C GLY A 161 7.04 -11.82 27.95
N ASN A 162 6.83 -10.81 28.80
CA ASN A 162 6.77 -11.01 30.25
C ASN A 162 5.57 -11.84 30.71
N ALA A 163 4.46 -11.80 29.97
CA ALA A 163 3.27 -12.58 30.29
C ALA A 163 3.41 -14.06 29.89
N LEU A 164 4.39 -14.41 29.04
CA LEU A 164 4.57 -15.76 28.48
C LEU A 164 3.28 -16.32 27.85
N SER A 165 2.45 -15.43 27.29
CA SER A 165 1.13 -15.76 26.79
C SER A 165 1.17 -16.49 25.44
N TRP A 166 0.14 -17.28 25.18
CA TRP A 166 -0.11 -17.94 23.89
C TRP A 166 -1.26 -17.29 23.10
N GLY A 167 -1.79 -16.17 23.60
CA GLY A 167 -2.85 -15.38 22.97
C GLY A 167 -2.37 -14.43 21.89
N LEU A 168 -3.30 -13.60 21.41
CA LEU A 168 -3.02 -12.54 20.45
C LEU A 168 -2.71 -11.24 21.20
N ALA A 169 -1.46 -10.77 21.09
CA ALA A 169 -1.04 -9.51 21.66
C ALA A 169 -1.55 -8.33 20.83
N VAL A 170 -1.87 -7.26 21.51
CA VAL A 170 -2.28 -5.95 21.00
C VAL A 170 -1.23 -4.93 21.43
N SER A 171 -0.74 -4.17 20.45
CA SER A 171 0.22 -3.09 20.68
C SER A 171 -0.31 -1.77 20.14
N HIS A 172 -0.02 -0.70 20.86
CA HIS A 172 -0.18 0.68 20.39
C HIS A 172 1.05 1.49 20.82
N ILE A 173 1.72 2.11 19.86
CA ILE A 173 2.96 2.85 20.06
C ILE A 173 2.68 4.36 20.03
N GLU A 174 3.17 5.07 21.04
CA GLU A 174 3.14 6.54 21.08
C GLU A 174 4.34 7.13 20.34
N ARG A 175 4.22 8.36 19.82
CA ARG A 175 5.34 9.08 19.17
C ARG A 175 6.58 9.18 20.06
N SER A 176 6.42 9.26 21.38
CA SER A 176 7.52 9.33 22.35
C SER A 176 8.33 8.03 22.43
N GLN A 177 7.82 6.92 21.90
CA GLN A 177 8.45 5.60 21.90
C GLN A 177 9.19 5.28 20.59
N LEU A 178 9.10 6.16 19.59
CA LEU A 178 9.82 5.98 18.32
C LEU A 178 11.33 5.95 18.55
N ALA A 179 12.01 4.99 17.94
CA ALA A 179 13.45 5.00 17.81
C ALA A 179 13.86 5.72 16.52
N TRP A 180 14.98 6.43 16.58
CA TRP A 180 15.44 7.31 15.51
C TRP A 180 16.86 6.93 15.07
N ALA A 181 17.13 7.06 13.78
CA ALA A 181 18.51 7.09 13.30
C ALA A 181 19.27 8.31 13.87
N SER A 182 20.59 8.21 13.92
CA SER A 182 21.44 9.38 14.12
C SER A 182 21.33 10.32 12.92
N GLY A 183 21.37 11.63 13.16
CA GLY A 183 21.27 12.65 12.10
C GLY A 183 20.19 13.69 12.37
N ASP A 184 20.28 14.79 11.62
CA ASP A 184 19.28 15.85 11.56
C ASP A 184 19.25 16.43 10.13
N PRO A 185 18.28 16.06 9.29
CA PRO A 185 17.19 15.10 9.56
C PRO A 185 17.71 13.66 9.77
N PRO A 186 16.96 12.81 10.51
CA PRO A 186 17.30 11.41 10.72
C PRO A 186 16.96 10.56 9.48
N GLU A 187 17.76 9.53 9.19
CA GLU A 187 17.55 8.58 8.09
C GLU A 187 16.24 7.77 8.26
N TYR A 188 15.95 7.29 9.46
CA TYR A 188 14.72 6.54 9.73
C TYR A 188 14.08 6.92 11.07
N PHE A 189 12.79 6.61 11.18
CA PHE A 189 12.13 6.37 12.46
C PHE A 189 11.41 5.03 12.43
N ILE A 190 11.43 4.33 13.57
CA ILE A 190 10.90 2.97 13.68
C ILE A 190 10.16 2.78 14.99
N ASN A 191 9.04 2.05 14.91
CA ASN A 191 8.23 1.68 16.06
C ASN A 191 8.77 0.39 16.69
N PRO A 192 8.98 0.34 18.02
CA PRO A 192 9.40 -0.88 18.69
C PRO A 192 8.33 -1.98 18.58
N ILE A 193 8.76 -3.17 18.17
CA ILE A 193 7.92 -4.39 18.10
C ILE A 193 8.05 -5.22 19.39
N GLY A 194 7.07 -6.07 19.66
CA GLY A 194 7.06 -6.96 20.84
C GLY A 194 6.54 -6.32 22.13
N LEU A 195 6.10 -5.06 22.10
CA LEU A 195 5.37 -4.45 23.21
C LEU A 195 3.94 -5.00 23.27
N GLN A 196 3.64 -5.77 24.31
CA GLN A 196 2.35 -6.43 24.49
C GLN A 196 1.49 -5.64 25.50
N SER A 197 0.84 -4.57 25.05
CA SER A 197 0.03 -3.70 25.92
C SER A 197 -1.13 -4.46 26.54
N MET A 198 -1.87 -5.18 25.71
CA MET A 198 -2.95 -6.09 26.10
C MET A 198 -2.77 -7.40 25.32
N ILE A 199 -3.19 -8.52 25.88
CA ILE A 199 -3.17 -9.81 25.19
C ILE A 199 -4.50 -10.50 25.47
N LEU A 200 -5.20 -10.90 24.41
CA LEU A 200 -6.43 -11.68 24.51
C LEU A 200 -6.09 -13.15 24.32
N SER A 201 -6.28 -13.94 25.38
CA SER A 201 -5.84 -15.33 25.51
C SER A 201 -6.92 -16.16 26.22
N ALA A 202 -6.64 -17.45 26.46
CA ALA A 202 -7.46 -18.32 27.28
C ALA A 202 -6.59 -19.26 28.11
N ALA A 203 -7.08 -19.69 29.28
CA ALA A 203 -6.36 -20.58 30.19
C ALA A 203 -5.93 -21.91 29.53
N GLU A 204 -6.70 -22.33 28.53
CA GLU A 204 -6.51 -23.58 27.80
C GLU A 204 -5.46 -23.46 26.67
N LEU A 205 -4.95 -22.26 26.38
CA LEU A 205 -3.89 -22.05 25.40
C LEU A 205 -2.50 -22.25 26.04
N GLY A 206 -1.65 -23.00 25.35
CA GLY A 206 -0.30 -23.33 25.79
C GLY A 206 0.65 -23.59 24.61
N ASP A 207 1.72 -24.33 24.85
CA ASP A 207 2.77 -24.67 23.87
C ASP A 207 2.29 -25.40 22.62
N SER A 208 1.14 -26.06 22.70
CA SER A 208 0.48 -26.76 21.61
C SER A 208 -0.47 -25.87 20.79
N THR A 209 -0.63 -24.59 21.16
CA THR A 209 -1.52 -23.65 20.47
C THR A 209 -1.18 -23.54 18.99
N VAL A 210 -2.22 -23.52 18.16
CA VAL A 210 -2.09 -23.33 16.71
C VAL A 210 -2.86 -22.08 16.29
N LEU A 211 -2.21 -21.25 15.47
CA LEU A 211 -2.84 -20.14 14.77
C LEU A 211 -3.29 -20.58 13.39
N THR A 212 -4.57 -20.35 13.10
CA THR A 212 -5.11 -20.46 11.75
C THR A 212 -5.78 -19.17 11.34
N THR A 213 -5.95 -18.96 10.04
CA THR A 213 -6.65 -17.80 9.48
C THR A 213 -7.75 -18.24 8.53
N ASP A 214 -8.79 -17.42 8.44
CA ASP A 214 -9.84 -17.55 7.45
C ASP A 214 -10.36 -16.17 7.00
N THR A 215 -11.27 -16.15 6.03
CA THR A 215 -11.92 -14.92 5.55
C THR A 215 -10.91 -13.84 5.19
N LEU A 216 -9.90 -14.23 4.38
CA LEU A 216 -8.80 -13.36 3.97
C LEU A 216 -9.28 -12.46 2.84
N GLU A 217 -9.90 -11.33 3.21
CA GLU A 217 -10.49 -10.35 2.31
C GLU A 217 -9.62 -9.08 2.23
N ALA A 218 -9.94 -8.14 1.34
CA ALA A 218 -9.10 -6.97 1.10
C ALA A 218 -8.95 -6.03 2.33
N PHE A 219 -9.96 -5.98 3.20
CA PHE A 219 -10.00 -5.07 4.36
C PHE A 219 -9.93 -5.80 5.71
N SER A 220 -9.94 -7.13 5.68
CA SER A 220 -10.13 -7.94 6.88
C SER A 220 -9.55 -9.33 6.77
N ALA A 221 -9.20 -9.89 7.92
CA ALA A 221 -8.87 -11.30 8.09
C ALA A 221 -9.42 -11.75 9.44
N ASN A 222 -9.80 -13.03 9.53
CA ASN A 222 -10.14 -13.63 10.82
C ASN A 222 -8.99 -14.54 11.27
N VAL A 223 -8.57 -14.37 12.52
CA VAL A 223 -7.51 -15.17 13.15
C VAL A 223 -8.13 -16.07 14.19
N ASN A 224 -7.72 -17.33 14.24
CA ASN A 224 -8.28 -18.30 15.17
C ASN A 224 -7.17 -18.99 15.96
N LEU A 225 -7.31 -19.03 17.29
CA LEU A 225 -6.42 -19.77 18.18
C LEU A 225 -7.15 -21.00 18.72
N ALA A 226 -6.54 -22.16 18.53
CA ALA A 226 -6.99 -23.44 19.06
C ALA A 226 -5.93 -24.02 19.99
N SER A 227 -6.35 -24.74 21.03
CA SER A 227 -5.41 -25.35 22.00
C SER A 227 -4.44 -26.34 21.37
N SER A 228 -4.83 -27.02 20.30
CA SER A 228 -3.96 -27.91 19.53
C SER A 228 -4.48 -28.12 18.11
N GLN A 229 -3.64 -28.71 17.26
CA GLN A 229 -4.00 -29.00 15.87
C GLN A 229 -5.28 -29.85 15.79
N GLY A 230 -6.27 -29.37 15.03
CA GLY A 230 -7.52 -30.10 14.78
C GLY A 230 -8.59 -29.98 15.88
N THR A 231 -8.34 -29.22 16.95
CA THR A 231 -9.39 -28.84 17.90
C THR A 231 -10.14 -27.61 17.41
N ASN A 232 -11.37 -27.40 17.91
CA ASN A 232 -12.09 -26.16 17.66
C ASN A 232 -11.33 -24.96 18.20
N SER A 233 -11.50 -23.81 17.55
CA SER A 233 -10.97 -22.53 18.02
C SER A 233 -11.62 -22.14 19.34
N LEU A 234 -10.80 -21.74 20.30
CA LEU A 234 -11.24 -21.25 21.61
C LEU A 234 -11.55 -19.76 21.56
N VAL A 235 -10.74 -19.03 20.80
CA VAL A 235 -10.91 -17.60 20.54
C VAL A 235 -10.62 -17.27 19.08
N SER A 236 -11.48 -16.45 18.49
CA SER A 236 -11.30 -15.91 17.13
C SER A 236 -11.26 -14.38 17.15
N PHE A 237 -10.53 -13.77 16.21
CA PHE A 237 -10.28 -12.33 16.15
C PHE A 237 -10.62 -11.81 14.75
N PRO A 238 -11.77 -11.16 14.57
CA PRO A 238 -12.05 -10.42 13.35
C PRO A 238 -11.15 -9.17 13.31
N LEU A 239 -10.12 -9.22 12.48
CA LEU A 239 -9.21 -8.09 12.26
C LEU A 239 -9.71 -7.30 11.06
N VAL A 240 -9.95 -6.01 11.27
CA VAL A 240 -10.39 -5.09 10.22
C VAL A 240 -9.54 -3.84 10.29
N GLN A 241 -9.09 -3.34 9.14
CA GLN A 241 -8.39 -2.06 9.09
C GLN A 241 -9.25 -0.94 9.68
N GLY A 242 -8.67 -0.14 10.58
CA GLY A 242 -9.38 0.92 11.29
C GLY A 242 -10.30 0.44 12.41
N MET A 243 -10.20 -0.82 12.88
CA MET A 243 -11.04 -1.29 13.98
C MET A 243 -10.89 -0.42 15.25
N GLY A 244 -12.01 0.04 15.82
CA GLY A 244 -12.00 0.80 17.07
C GLY A 244 -11.72 -0.03 18.32
N PHE A 245 -12.00 -1.33 18.25
CA PHE A 245 -11.72 -2.29 19.31
C PHE A 245 -10.95 -3.47 18.75
N VAL A 246 -9.98 -3.98 19.51
CA VAL A 246 -9.55 -5.37 19.29
C VAL A 246 -10.55 -6.28 19.98
N THR A 247 -11.12 -7.23 19.22
CA THR A 247 -12.23 -8.07 19.68
C THR A 247 -11.84 -9.54 19.64
N GLY A 248 -11.99 -10.26 20.76
CA GLY A 248 -11.90 -11.71 20.85
C GLY A 248 -13.27 -12.35 20.99
N LEU A 249 -13.57 -13.35 20.16
CA LEU A 249 -14.81 -14.13 20.14
C LEU A 249 -14.56 -15.47 20.80
N TYR A 250 -15.04 -15.64 22.03
CA TYR A 250 -14.78 -16.81 22.86
C TYR A 250 -15.87 -17.85 22.73
N ASN A 251 -15.45 -19.12 22.65
CA ASN A 251 -16.33 -20.27 22.49
C ASN A 251 -16.10 -21.33 23.56
N GLY A 252 -16.57 -21.07 24.78
CA GLY A 252 -16.51 -22.03 25.88
C GLY A 252 -15.10 -22.18 26.46
N ALA A 253 -14.40 -21.06 26.60
CA ALA A 253 -13.04 -21.00 27.12
C ALA A 253 -13.00 -20.16 28.39
N THR A 254 -11.91 -20.24 29.15
CA THR A 254 -11.67 -19.40 30.34
C THR A 254 -10.85 -18.18 29.91
N PRO A 255 -11.43 -16.97 29.78
CA PRO A 255 -10.71 -15.87 29.15
C PRO A 255 -9.57 -15.35 30.03
N TYR A 256 -8.39 -15.24 29.43
CA TYR A 256 -7.25 -14.55 30.02
C TYR A 256 -7.05 -13.23 29.28
N VAL A 257 -7.05 -12.13 30.02
CA VAL A 257 -6.60 -10.83 29.53
C VAL A 257 -5.30 -10.51 30.21
N GLU A 258 -4.21 -10.49 29.44
CA GLU A 258 -2.86 -10.41 29.96
C GLU A 258 -2.15 -9.14 29.49
N SER A 259 -1.05 -8.77 30.13
CA SER A 259 -0.23 -7.62 29.72
C SER A 259 1.25 -7.85 29.99
N GLY A 260 2.09 -7.58 28.99
CA GLY A 260 3.55 -7.53 29.13
C GLY A 260 4.04 -6.20 29.74
N ILE A 261 3.21 -5.16 29.71
CA ILE A 261 3.45 -3.84 30.33
C ILE A 261 3.05 -3.84 31.81
N PHE A 262 2.20 -4.77 32.21
CA PHE A 262 1.62 -4.94 33.54
C PHE A 262 0.42 -4.03 33.86
N PHE A 263 -0.55 -4.62 34.55
CA PHE A 263 -1.73 -3.97 35.11
C PHE A 263 -1.38 -3.29 36.43
N ARG A 264 -1.70 -2.00 36.53
CA ARG A 264 -1.71 -1.26 37.79
C ARG A 264 -3.05 -1.41 38.49
N THR A 265 -4.15 -1.16 37.77
CA THR A 265 -5.51 -1.28 38.32
C THR A 265 -6.49 -1.92 37.34
N LEU A 266 -7.50 -2.56 37.91
CA LEU A 266 -8.72 -3.00 37.24
C LEU A 266 -9.93 -2.49 38.05
N THR A 267 -10.75 -1.64 37.43
CA THR A 267 -11.96 -1.07 38.04
C THR A 267 -13.19 -1.59 37.33
N TYR A 268 -14.04 -2.32 38.04
CA TYR A 268 -15.37 -2.65 37.52
C TYR A 268 -16.29 -1.44 37.63
N VAL A 269 -16.84 -1.02 36.49
CA VAL A 269 -17.73 0.15 36.40
C VAL A 269 -19.19 -0.27 36.54
N GLY A 270 -19.58 -1.34 35.85
CA GLY A 270 -20.97 -1.80 35.83
C GLY A 270 -21.37 -2.44 34.51
N GLN A 271 -22.65 -2.76 34.40
CA GLN A 271 -23.26 -3.22 33.16
C GLN A 271 -23.78 -2.02 32.35
N ILE A 272 -23.43 -1.97 31.08
CA ILE A 272 -23.91 -1.00 30.09
C ILE A 272 -24.73 -1.72 29.01
N ASN A 273 -25.62 -0.98 28.34
CA ASN A 273 -26.43 -1.47 27.23
C ASN A 273 -27.23 -2.76 27.54
N GLY A 274 -27.46 -3.05 28.82
CA GLY A 274 -28.25 -4.19 29.32
C GLY A 274 -27.58 -5.57 29.24
N VAL A 275 -26.40 -5.70 28.64
CA VAL A 275 -25.72 -7.01 28.44
C VAL A 275 -24.19 -6.94 28.57
N THR A 276 -23.58 -5.78 28.32
CA THR A 276 -22.12 -5.64 28.28
C THR A 276 -21.58 -5.16 29.62
N TYR A 277 -20.56 -5.82 30.15
CA TYR A 277 -19.91 -5.48 31.42
C TYR A 277 -18.65 -4.69 31.15
N LYS A 278 -18.51 -3.56 31.83
CA LYS A 278 -17.45 -2.58 31.59
C LYS A 278 -16.43 -2.54 32.71
N TYR A 279 -15.17 -2.46 32.31
CA TYR A 279 -14.02 -2.28 33.18
C TYR A 279 -13.11 -1.18 32.64
N GLN A 280 -12.50 -0.43 33.56
CA GLN A 280 -11.39 0.48 33.29
C GLN A 280 -10.09 -0.15 33.75
N ILE A 281 -9.05 -0.07 32.94
CA ILE A 281 -7.73 -0.63 33.19
C ILE A 281 -6.70 0.49 33.11
N VAL A 282 -5.78 0.54 34.07
CA VAL A 282 -4.58 1.37 33.99
C VAL A 282 -3.38 0.44 33.92
N LEU A 283 -2.54 0.61 32.91
CA LEU A 283 -1.26 -0.12 32.79
C LEU A 283 -0.14 0.64 33.52
N GLU A 284 1.01 -0.01 33.72
CA GLU A 284 2.13 0.63 34.43
C GLU A 284 2.81 1.76 33.65
N ASP A 285 2.69 1.77 32.33
CA ASP A 285 3.07 2.93 31.51
C ASP A 285 2.09 4.12 31.66
N SER A 286 1.11 4.00 32.55
CA SER A 286 0.06 4.98 32.85
C SER A 286 -0.94 5.21 31.71
N THR A 287 -0.98 4.32 30.71
CA THR A 287 -2.02 4.34 29.69
C THR A 287 -3.34 3.79 30.22
N ASN A 288 -4.45 4.39 29.76
CA ASN A 288 -5.80 3.98 30.12
C ASN A 288 -6.40 3.11 29.02
N TRP A 289 -6.99 1.99 29.43
CA TRP A 289 -7.65 1.03 28.56
C TRP A 289 -9.05 0.72 29.08
N LEU A 290 -9.93 0.35 28.17
CA LEU A 290 -11.28 -0.11 28.46
C LEU A 290 -11.39 -1.58 28.09
N LEU A 291 -12.07 -2.35 28.94
CA LEU A 291 -12.43 -3.73 28.66
C LEU A 291 -13.95 -3.86 28.73
N TYR A 292 -14.52 -4.46 27.69
CA TYR A 292 -15.94 -4.76 27.59
C TYR A 292 -16.14 -6.25 27.38
N ALA A 293 -16.87 -6.89 28.29
CA ALA A 293 -17.24 -8.30 28.18
C ALA A 293 -18.74 -8.43 27.89
N THR A 294 -19.09 -9.03 26.74
CA THR A 294 -20.48 -9.22 26.31
C THR A 294 -20.78 -10.72 26.20
N PRO A 295 -21.35 -11.35 27.24
CA PRO A 295 -21.66 -12.77 27.21
C PRO A 295 -22.86 -13.08 26.30
N THR A 296 -22.81 -14.24 25.64
CA THR A 296 -23.90 -14.84 24.87
C THR A 296 -24.68 -15.84 25.73
N GLY A 297 -25.28 -15.34 26.81
CA GLY A 297 -26.02 -16.13 27.79
C GLY A 297 -25.67 -15.77 29.24
N SER A 298 -26.21 -16.51 30.19
CA SER A 298 -25.94 -16.30 31.63
C SER A 298 -24.79 -17.14 32.19
N LEU A 299 -24.34 -18.17 31.46
CA LEU A 299 -23.19 -19.00 31.82
C LEU A 299 -21.90 -18.23 31.52
N GLY A 300 -20.95 -18.25 32.46
CA GLY A 300 -19.71 -17.48 32.33
C GLY A 300 -19.91 -15.96 32.36
N ALA A 301 -21.02 -15.42 32.87
CA ALA A 301 -21.12 -13.97 33.04
C ALA A 301 -20.06 -13.47 34.06
N PRO A 302 -19.48 -12.26 33.91
CA PRO A 302 -18.47 -11.70 34.80
C PRO A 302 -18.83 -11.82 36.30
N PRO A 303 -17.83 -11.86 37.21
CA PRO A 303 -16.73 -10.88 37.22
C PRO A 303 -15.39 -11.38 36.65
N PHE A 304 -14.63 -10.45 36.07
CA PHE A 304 -13.19 -10.59 35.83
C PHE A 304 -12.39 -10.18 37.08
N THR A 305 -11.34 -10.93 37.38
CA THR A 305 -10.53 -10.77 38.59
C THR A 305 -9.07 -10.53 38.22
N LEU A 306 -8.45 -9.50 38.80
CA LEU A 306 -7.04 -9.24 38.67
C LEU A 306 -6.27 -10.21 39.58
N GLN A 307 -5.60 -11.20 38.99
CA GLN A 307 -4.89 -12.24 39.74
C GLN A 307 -3.48 -11.81 40.14
N ASN A 308 -2.82 -11.05 39.28
CA ASN A 308 -1.50 -10.48 39.49
C ASN A 308 -1.27 -9.34 38.48
N SER A 309 -0.06 -8.78 38.45
CA SER A 309 0.29 -7.67 37.56
C SER A 309 0.25 -8.04 36.07
N THR A 310 0.22 -9.32 35.70
CA THR A 310 0.21 -9.78 34.29
C THR A 310 -1.12 -10.37 33.84
N LEU A 311 -2.03 -10.73 34.75
CA LEU A 311 -3.22 -11.53 34.42
C LEU A 311 -4.49 -10.98 35.06
N ILE A 312 -5.48 -10.72 34.21
CA ILE A 312 -6.88 -10.62 34.54
C ILE A 312 -7.57 -11.89 34.05
N GLU A 313 -8.17 -12.64 34.96
CA GLU A 313 -8.86 -13.90 34.70
C GLU A 313 -10.38 -13.68 34.63
N GLY A 314 -10.98 -14.15 33.55
CA GLY A 314 -12.42 -14.24 33.37
C GLY A 314 -13.00 -15.56 33.89
N PRO A 315 -14.33 -15.68 33.92
CA PRO A 315 -15.00 -16.90 34.37
C PRO A 315 -14.81 -18.06 33.38
N ALA A 316 -14.81 -19.29 33.90
CA ALA A 316 -14.79 -20.51 33.09
C ALA A 316 -16.05 -20.64 32.21
N ASP A 317 -15.92 -21.41 31.11
CA ASP A 317 -16.98 -21.65 30.12
C ASP A 317 -17.59 -20.35 29.55
N PHE A 318 -16.78 -19.31 29.34
CA PHE A 318 -17.24 -18.06 28.74
C PHE A 318 -17.54 -18.25 27.24
N HIS A 319 -18.76 -17.88 26.87
CA HIS A 319 -19.18 -17.71 25.48
C HIS A 319 -19.57 -16.25 25.26
N GLY A 320 -18.92 -15.57 24.33
CA GLY A 320 -19.24 -14.17 24.06
C GLY A 320 -18.05 -13.40 23.51
N THR A 321 -18.11 -12.08 23.65
CA THR A 321 -17.04 -11.21 23.14
C THR A 321 -16.32 -10.50 24.27
N ILE A 322 -15.02 -10.35 24.13
CA ILE A 322 -14.19 -9.42 24.92
C ILE A 322 -13.61 -8.41 23.96
N GLN A 323 -13.80 -7.13 24.26
CA GLN A 323 -13.26 -6.02 23.49
C GLN A 323 -12.32 -5.21 24.37
N VAL A 324 -11.16 -4.85 23.82
CA VAL A 324 -10.22 -3.93 24.46
C VAL A 324 -9.93 -2.75 23.55
N ALA A 325 -9.83 -1.56 24.16
CA ALA A 325 -9.48 -0.34 23.45
C ALA A 325 -8.72 0.62 24.34
N LYS A 326 -7.75 1.32 23.77
CA LYS A 326 -7.00 2.40 24.42
C LYS A 326 -7.84 3.67 24.44
N ASN A 327 -7.91 4.34 25.60
CA ASN A 327 -8.70 5.55 25.78
C ASN A 327 -7.83 6.75 26.21
N PRO A 328 -7.30 7.53 25.26
CA PRO A 328 -6.56 8.75 25.55
C PRO A 328 -7.47 9.95 25.86
N ALA A 329 -8.74 9.91 25.46
CA ALA A 329 -9.68 11.03 25.55
C ALA A 329 -10.52 11.04 26.85
N ASN A 330 -10.11 10.27 27.86
CA ASN A 330 -10.75 10.23 29.18
C ASN A 330 -12.28 10.03 29.07
N THR A 331 -13.08 10.88 29.73
CA THR A 331 -14.54 10.74 29.80
C THR A 331 -15.23 10.83 28.43
N SER A 332 -14.78 11.70 27.50
CA SER A 332 -15.44 11.80 26.20
C SER A 332 -15.17 10.59 25.31
N GLY A 333 -13.93 10.10 25.32
CA GLY A 333 -13.58 8.85 24.65
C GLY A 333 -14.32 7.65 25.24
N GLU A 334 -14.42 7.59 26.56
CA GLU A 334 -15.16 6.55 27.26
C GLU A 334 -16.65 6.51 26.86
N ALA A 335 -17.29 7.67 26.72
CA ALA A 335 -18.67 7.76 26.25
C ALA A 335 -18.84 7.25 24.81
N ALA A 336 -17.88 7.55 23.92
CA ALA A 336 -17.91 7.09 22.54
C ALA A 336 -17.69 5.57 22.43
N TYR A 337 -16.76 5.01 23.20
CA TYR A 337 -16.56 3.56 23.28
C TYR A 337 -17.79 2.86 23.89
N ASP A 338 -18.38 3.40 24.97
CA ASP A 338 -19.59 2.84 25.59
C ASP A 338 -20.78 2.76 24.62
N ALA A 339 -20.94 3.77 23.77
CA ALA A 339 -21.99 3.82 22.76
C ALA A 339 -21.83 2.74 21.67
N SER A 340 -20.61 2.24 21.47
CA SER A 340 -20.28 1.26 20.42
C SER A 340 -20.02 -0.14 20.97
N ALA A 341 -19.81 -0.27 22.29
CA ALA A 341 -19.45 -1.49 22.97
C ALA A 341 -20.45 -2.63 22.71
N GLY A 342 -19.90 -3.81 22.46
CA GLY A 342 -20.62 -5.03 22.08
C GLY A 342 -20.80 -5.19 20.56
N SER A 343 -20.58 -4.15 19.76
CA SER A 343 -20.51 -4.24 18.28
C SER A 343 -19.06 -4.17 17.79
N TYR A 344 -18.78 -4.83 16.66
CA TYR A 344 -17.47 -4.84 16.02
C TYR A 344 -17.60 -5.04 14.50
N ALA A 345 -16.62 -4.53 13.74
CA ALA A 345 -16.54 -4.78 12.31
C ALA A 345 -16.02 -6.21 12.05
N VAL A 346 -16.55 -6.84 11.00
CA VAL A 346 -16.13 -8.18 10.55
C VAL A 346 -15.42 -8.11 9.20
N ASN A 347 -15.93 -7.28 8.29
CA ASN A 347 -15.32 -6.97 7.00
C ASN A 347 -15.80 -5.60 6.49
N ALA A 348 -15.38 -5.22 5.30
CA ALA A 348 -15.87 -4.02 4.60
C ALA A 348 -16.19 -4.31 3.14
N THR A 349 -17.18 -3.59 2.62
CA THR A 349 -17.47 -3.47 1.20
C THR A 349 -17.12 -2.09 0.71
N ILE A 350 -16.77 -1.98 -0.57
CA ILE A 350 -16.49 -0.71 -1.22
C ILE A 350 -17.46 -0.44 -2.37
N SER A 351 -17.90 0.80 -2.46
CA SER A 351 -18.62 1.33 -3.61
C SER A 351 -18.07 2.70 -3.96
N GLY A 352 -18.25 3.14 -5.20
CA GLY A 352 -17.81 4.47 -5.60
C GLY A 352 -18.52 4.96 -6.84
N SER A 353 -18.62 6.27 -6.96
CA SER A 353 -19.28 6.94 -8.06
C SER A 353 -18.38 8.05 -8.61
N VAL A 354 -18.51 8.32 -9.91
CA VAL A 354 -17.81 9.42 -10.57
C VAL A 354 -18.82 10.17 -11.41
N GLU A 355 -18.98 11.46 -11.14
CA GLU A 355 -19.92 12.33 -11.83
C GLU A 355 -19.33 13.75 -11.94
N ASN A 356 -19.46 14.37 -13.12
CA ASN A 356 -19.13 15.79 -13.34
C ASN A 356 -17.72 16.22 -12.88
N GLY A 357 -16.72 15.33 -12.98
CA GLY A 357 -15.34 15.63 -12.58
C GLY A 357 -15.06 15.49 -11.08
N SER A 358 -16.06 15.05 -10.29
CA SER A 358 -15.90 14.67 -8.89
C SER A 358 -16.16 13.17 -8.72
N GLY A 359 -15.58 12.59 -7.67
CA GLY A 359 -15.78 11.20 -7.32
C GLY A 359 -16.05 11.02 -5.84
N SER A 360 -16.63 9.89 -5.48
CA SER A 360 -16.73 9.45 -4.08
C SER A 360 -16.48 7.97 -3.98
N TYR A 361 -15.96 7.53 -2.83
CA TYR A 361 -15.94 6.13 -2.45
C TYR A 361 -16.41 5.96 -1.01
N THR A 362 -17.10 4.85 -0.77
CA THR A 362 -17.67 4.51 0.52
C THR A 362 -17.13 3.16 0.96
N LEU A 363 -16.49 3.11 2.13
CA LEU A 363 -16.20 1.88 2.85
C LEU A 363 -17.35 1.64 3.84
N ALA A 364 -18.07 0.53 3.68
CA ALA A 364 -19.20 0.17 4.53
C ALA A 364 -18.95 -1.18 5.22
N TRP A 365 -19.01 -1.20 6.54
CA TRP A 365 -18.64 -2.37 7.34
C TRP A 365 -19.82 -3.29 7.64
N THR A 366 -19.57 -4.59 7.58
CA THR A 366 -20.49 -5.58 8.17
C THR A 366 -20.20 -5.70 9.66
N LYS A 367 -21.25 -5.75 10.47
CA LYS A 367 -21.16 -5.76 11.94
C LYS A 367 -21.41 -7.13 12.54
N GLY A 368 -20.57 -7.52 13.49
CA GLY A 368 -20.82 -8.61 14.42
C GLY A 368 -21.28 -8.09 15.78
N GLY A 369 -21.74 -9.01 16.65
CA GLY A 369 -22.18 -8.68 18.00
C GLY A 369 -23.52 -7.96 18.06
N ILE A 370 -23.63 -6.93 18.89
CA ILE A 370 -24.88 -6.18 19.14
C ILE A 370 -25.21 -5.29 17.93
N GLN A 371 -26.12 -5.76 17.08
CA GLN A 371 -26.43 -5.15 15.78
C GLN A 371 -26.95 -3.70 15.85
N ASN A 372 -27.63 -3.34 16.94
CA ASN A 372 -28.25 -2.02 17.10
C ASN A 372 -27.27 -0.94 17.59
N GLN A 373 -26.02 -1.28 17.92
CA GLN A 373 -24.99 -0.30 18.25
C GLN A 373 -24.23 0.12 17.00
N THR A 374 -23.87 1.39 16.94
CA THR A 374 -23.03 1.95 15.88
C THR A 374 -21.59 1.51 16.09
N LEU A 375 -20.86 1.25 15.01
CA LEU A 375 -19.43 1.00 15.09
C LEU A 375 -18.67 2.27 15.48
N LEU A 376 -17.52 2.07 16.11
CA LEU A 376 -16.46 3.05 16.19
C LEU A 376 -15.30 2.57 15.33
N MET A 377 -14.94 3.36 14.31
CA MET A 377 -13.87 3.04 13.37
C MET A 377 -12.87 4.20 13.28
N PHE A 378 -11.60 3.91 13.05
CA PHE A 378 -10.55 4.90 12.87
C PHE A 378 -10.39 5.27 11.40
N GLY A 379 -10.37 6.58 11.11
CA GLY A 379 -9.97 7.14 9.83
C GLY A 379 -8.54 7.68 9.89
N LEU A 380 -7.73 7.35 8.88
CA LEU A 380 -6.40 7.94 8.68
C LEU A 380 -6.50 9.41 8.22
N PRO A 381 -5.42 10.22 8.32
CA PRO A 381 -5.46 11.63 7.94
C PRO A 381 -6.06 11.93 6.55
N HIS A 382 -5.67 11.19 5.51
CA HIS A 382 -6.20 11.39 4.16
C HIS A 382 -7.71 11.07 4.05
N HIS A 383 -8.24 10.17 4.88
CA HIS A 383 -9.69 9.94 5.00
C HIS A 383 -10.37 11.15 5.64
N VAL A 384 -9.85 11.62 6.76
CA VAL A 384 -10.42 12.77 7.50
C VAL A 384 -10.47 14.02 6.64
N GLU A 385 -9.46 14.25 5.81
CA GLU A 385 -9.38 15.35 4.85
C GLU A 385 -10.40 15.27 3.70
N SER A 386 -10.90 14.07 3.39
CA SER A 386 -11.79 13.82 2.26
C SER A 386 -13.21 13.42 2.67
N PHE A 387 -13.51 13.29 3.97
CA PHE A 387 -14.83 12.91 4.44
C PHE A 387 -15.93 13.85 3.92
N ASP A 388 -17.07 13.24 3.56
CA ASP A 388 -18.31 13.98 3.34
C ASP A 388 -18.81 14.62 4.65
N GLY A 389 -19.79 15.52 4.53
CA GLY A 389 -20.35 16.23 5.69
C GLY A 389 -20.97 15.29 6.73
N ALA A 390 -21.53 14.17 6.30
CA ALA A 390 -22.14 13.20 7.21
C ALA A 390 -21.09 12.39 7.99
N THR A 391 -19.95 12.05 7.37
CA THR A 391 -18.88 11.26 8.02
C THR A 391 -18.08 12.16 8.95
N SER A 392 -17.71 13.35 8.50
CA SER A 392 -17.01 14.34 9.34
C SER A 392 -17.83 14.78 10.55
N GLY A 393 -19.16 14.85 10.43
CA GLY A 393 -20.07 15.12 11.55
C GLY A 393 -20.10 14.06 12.66
N CYS A 394 -19.51 12.88 12.44
CA CYS A 394 -19.44 11.76 13.39
C CYS A 394 -18.04 11.57 14.01
N LEU A 395 -17.10 12.48 13.76
CA LEU A 395 -15.80 12.49 14.42
C LEU A 395 -15.95 12.60 15.94
N THR A 396 -15.11 11.87 16.67
CA THR A 396 -15.03 11.90 18.13
C THR A 396 -13.74 12.56 18.59
N ASP A 397 -13.58 12.73 19.91
CA ASP A 397 -12.35 13.26 20.51
C ASP A 397 -11.21 12.20 20.61
N ILE A 398 -11.46 10.96 20.16
CA ILE A 398 -10.48 9.87 20.26
C ILE A 398 -9.51 9.95 19.08
N GLU A 399 -8.24 10.18 19.39
CA GLU A 399 -7.14 10.14 18.43
C GLU A 399 -6.06 9.17 18.93
N LEU A 400 -5.50 8.38 18.02
CA LEU A 400 -4.44 7.42 18.32
C LEU A 400 -3.36 7.51 17.24
N GLU A 401 -2.10 7.41 17.66
CA GLU A 401 -0.98 7.40 16.72
C GLU A 401 -1.01 6.11 15.91
N THR A 402 -0.82 6.26 14.61
CA THR A 402 -0.42 5.15 13.75
C THR A 402 1.09 5.10 13.68
N THR A 403 1.64 3.94 13.32
CA THR A 403 3.09 3.75 13.25
C THR A 403 3.76 4.63 12.19
N THR A 404 3.12 4.87 11.04
CA THR A 404 3.73 5.61 9.90
C THR A 404 2.81 6.58 9.17
N LYS A 405 1.56 6.77 9.63
CA LYS A 405 0.54 7.56 8.92
C LYS A 405 -0.08 8.66 9.80
N GLY A 406 0.62 9.09 10.86
CA GLY A 406 0.19 10.13 11.79
C GLY A 406 -0.99 9.71 12.68
N LEU A 407 -1.75 10.69 13.19
CA LEU A 407 -2.88 10.44 14.08
C LEU A 407 -4.11 9.95 13.30
N ALA A 408 -4.61 8.77 13.64
CA ALA A 408 -5.93 8.31 13.22
C ALA A 408 -7.01 8.85 14.17
N LYS A 409 -8.18 9.19 13.63
CA LYS A 409 -9.31 9.72 14.42
C LYS A 409 -10.49 8.76 14.41
N ALA A 410 -11.08 8.52 15.57
CA ALA A 410 -12.24 7.63 15.67
C ALA A 410 -13.53 8.34 15.25
N VAL A 411 -14.37 7.61 14.53
CA VAL A 411 -15.64 8.06 13.95
C VAL A 411 -16.72 7.06 14.35
N GLY A 412 -17.78 7.55 14.98
CA GLY A 412 -18.92 6.72 15.41
C GLY A 412 -19.89 6.47 14.25
N ARG A 413 -19.51 5.64 13.27
CA ARG A 413 -20.32 5.36 12.07
C ARG A 413 -20.04 3.98 11.47
N ASP A 414 -21.06 3.38 10.84
CA ASP A 414 -20.99 2.07 10.17
C ASP A 414 -20.44 2.13 8.72
N GLN A 415 -20.16 3.33 8.21
CA GLN A 415 -19.54 3.55 6.90
C GLN A 415 -18.82 4.90 6.84
N PHE A 416 -17.73 4.98 6.08
CA PHE A 416 -17.09 6.25 5.73
C PHE A 416 -17.33 6.55 4.26
N THR A 417 -17.63 7.81 3.95
CA THR A 417 -17.69 8.28 2.56
C THR A 417 -16.68 9.39 2.38
N MET A 418 -15.79 9.17 1.42
CA MET A 418 -14.73 10.08 1.02
C MET A 418 -15.09 10.70 -0.32
N VAL A 419 -14.75 11.97 -0.51
CA VAL A 419 -15.10 12.79 -1.68
C VAL A 419 -13.84 13.38 -2.30
N GLU A 420 -13.66 13.10 -3.58
CA GLU A 420 -12.60 13.67 -4.41
C GLU A 420 -13.20 14.68 -5.39
N SER A 421 -13.18 15.95 -5.01
CA SER A 421 -13.84 17.01 -5.78
C SER A 421 -13.17 17.33 -7.12
N ASN A 422 -11.88 17.03 -7.25
CA ASN A 422 -11.04 17.41 -8.39
C ASN A 422 -10.40 16.17 -9.02
N LEU A 423 -11.21 15.32 -9.65
CA LEU A 423 -10.68 14.14 -10.34
C LEU A 423 -9.80 14.57 -11.52
N PRO A 424 -8.74 13.80 -11.84
CA PRO A 424 -7.84 14.09 -12.94
C PRO A 424 -8.46 13.77 -14.31
N SER A 425 -9.75 14.02 -14.54
CA SER A 425 -10.50 13.56 -15.72
C SER A 425 -9.93 14.07 -17.06
N ASN A 426 -9.26 15.22 -17.05
CA ASN A 426 -8.67 15.83 -18.23
C ASN A 426 -7.18 15.50 -18.45
N ILE A 427 -6.56 14.68 -17.59
CA ILE A 427 -5.21 14.15 -17.87
C ILE A 427 -5.33 13.08 -18.96
N GLY A 428 -4.60 13.24 -20.05
CA GLY A 428 -4.48 12.27 -21.15
C GLY A 428 -3.01 12.02 -21.45
N PHE A 429 -2.67 11.62 -22.67
CA PHE A 429 -1.29 11.29 -23.05
C PHE A 429 -0.36 12.50 -23.19
N ALA A 430 -0.91 13.68 -23.50
CA ALA A 430 -0.12 14.91 -23.63
C ALA A 430 0.38 15.40 -22.25
N PRO A 431 1.49 16.14 -22.18
CA PRO A 431 1.92 16.84 -20.98
C PRO A 431 0.75 17.63 -20.37
N TRP A 432 0.65 17.63 -19.05
CA TRP A 432 -0.49 18.24 -18.36
C TRP A 432 0.00 19.16 -17.25
N THR A 433 -0.61 20.34 -17.18
CA THR A 433 -0.31 21.36 -16.17
C THR A 433 -1.53 21.52 -15.26
N PRO A 434 -1.36 21.50 -13.93
CA PRO A 434 -2.45 21.78 -13.01
C PRO A 434 -2.97 23.22 -13.16
N GLY A 435 -4.29 23.38 -13.02
CA GLY A 435 -4.90 24.71 -13.04
C GLY A 435 -4.68 25.44 -11.71
N SER A 436 -4.56 26.77 -11.76
CA SER A 436 -4.42 27.58 -10.55
C SER A 436 -5.74 27.69 -9.79
N ASN A 437 -5.68 27.74 -8.45
CA ASN A 437 -6.83 28.02 -7.57
C ASN A 437 -8.05 27.11 -7.80
N GLY A 438 -7.83 25.82 -8.02
CA GLY A 438 -8.90 24.84 -8.23
C GLY A 438 -9.53 24.87 -9.63
N ALA A 439 -8.96 25.63 -10.57
CA ALA A 439 -9.31 25.51 -11.98
C ALA A 439 -8.89 24.13 -12.52
N SER A 440 -9.61 23.65 -13.54
CA SER A 440 -9.19 22.46 -14.28
C SER A 440 -7.81 22.69 -14.92
N GLY A 441 -6.97 21.66 -14.91
CA GLY A 441 -5.68 21.72 -15.60
C GLY A 441 -5.81 21.82 -17.12
N SER A 442 -4.68 21.97 -17.80
CA SER A 442 -4.61 22.07 -19.26
C SER A 442 -3.61 21.07 -19.83
N GLN A 443 -3.88 20.60 -21.05
CA GLN A 443 -2.94 19.78 -21.81
C GLN A 443 -2.04 20.65 -22.68
N GLY A 444 -0.73 20.43 -22.62
CA GLY A 444 0.28 21.01 -23.49
C GLY A 444 0.42 20.24 -24.80
N ASN A 445 -0.60 20.28 -25.65
CA ASN A 445 -0.65 19.52 -26.91
C ASN A 445 -0.19 20.32 -28.14
N THR A 446 0.10 21.62 -27.99
CA THR A 446 0.57 22.50 -29.07
C THR A 446 1.96 23.00 -28.74
N LEU A 447 2.94 22.68 -29.58
CA LEU A 447 4.35 22.98 -29.35
C LEU A 447 4.90 23.97 -30.40
N SER A 448 5.96 24.70 -30.04
CA SER A 448 6.64 25.59 -31.00
C SER A 448 7.33 24.82 -32.12
N SER A 449 7.54 25.46 -33.28
CA SER A 449 8.20 24.82 -34.43
C SER A 449 9.60 24.29 -34.12
N ASN A 450 10.31 24.97 -33.20
CA ASN A 450 11.63 24.56 -32.75
C ASN A 450 11.56 23.29 -31.91
N ALA A 451 10.61 23.22 -30.96
CA ALA A 451 10.36 22.01 -30.17
C ALA A 451 9.97 20.83 -31.07
N VAL A 452 9.03 21.05 -32.00
CA VAL A 452 8.63 20.02 -32.98
C VAL A 452 9.83 19.49 -33.79
N SER A 453 10.76 20.36 -34.19
CA SER A 453 11.97 19.97 -34.93
C SER A 453 12.95 19.17 -34.07
N ALA A 454 13.17 19.59 -32.81
CA ALA A 454 14.03 18.88 -31.87
C ALA A 454 13.48 17.49 -31.53
N ILE A 455 12.17 17.40 -31.29
CA ILE A 455 11.45 16.15 -30.99
C ILE A 455 11.53 15.19 -32.18
N ASN A 456 11.26 15.66 -33.40
CA ASN A 456 11.41 14.82 -34.61
C ASN A 456 12.84 14.30 -34.79
N SER A 457 13.83 15.15 -34.52
CA SER A 457 15.24 14.77 -34.66
C SER A 457 15.61 13.66 -33.67
N ALA A 458 15.30 13.85 -32.37
CA ALA A 458 15.52 12.85 -31.33
C ALA A 458 14.72 11.55 -31.61
N GLY A 459 13.42 11.69 -31.93
CA GLY A 459 12.53 10.55 -32.15
C GLY A 459 12.94 9.69 -33.33
N SER A 460 13.45 10.29 -34.41
CA SER A 460 13.94 9.54 -35.56
C SER A 460 15.16 8.65 -35.25
N ILE A 461 15.95 9.03 -34.23
CA ILE A 461 17.11 8.26 -33.75
C ILE A 461 16.64 7.20 -32.75
N GLU A 462 15.90 7.59 -31.71
CA GLU A 462 15.45 6.68 -30.65
C GLU A 462 14.53 5.57 -31.20
N LEU A 463 13.66 5.85 -32.19
CA LEU A 463 12.85 4.82 -32.85
C LEU A 463 13.67 3.82 -33.68
N ASN A 464 14.91 4.18 -34.06
CA ASN A 464 15.80 3.28 -34.78
C ASN A 464 16.56 2.32 -33.85
N GLU A 465 16.50 2.51 -32.53
CA GLU A 465 17.09 1.60 -31.55
C GLU A 465 16.54 0.17 -31.69
N ASP A 466 17.32 -0.82 -31.24
CA ASP A 466 16.88 -2.20 -31.19
C ASP A 466 15.88 -2.39 -30.03
N MET A 467 14.59 -2.30 -30.35
CA MET A 467 13.51 -2.47 -29.39
C MET A 467 13.49 -3.90 -28.82
N ASN A 468 13.81 -4.93 -29.60
CA ASN A 468 13.79 -6.32 -29.11
C ASN A 468 14.92 -6.57 -28.12
N ALA A 469 16.13 -6.05 -28.38
CA ALA A 469 17.25 -6.17 -27.45
C ALA A 469 16.98 -5.47 -26.09
N GLN A 470 16.13 -4.43 -26.09
CA GLN A 470 15.76 -3.68 -24.88
C GLN A 470 14.54 -4.25 -24.16
N THR A 471 13.66 -4.98 -24.85
CA THR A 471 12.36 -5.40 -24.31
C THR A 471 12.26 -6.90 -24.10
N ASN A 472 12.97 -7.75 -24.84
CA ASN A 472 12.89 -9.20 -24.69
C ASN A 472 13.85 -9.70 -23.58
N LEU A 473 13.62 -9.25 -22.36
CA LEU A 473 14.49 -9.50 -21.21
C LEU A 473 13.92 -10.57 -20.27
N ASN A 474 14.73 -11.02 -19.33
CA ASN A 474 14.34 -11.96 -18.28
C ASN A 474 13.67 -11.29 -17.07
N SER A 475 13.11 -10.08 -17.26
CA SER A 475 12.48 -9.28 -16.21
C SER A 475 11.27 -8.57 -16.79
N MET A 476 10.11 -8.74 -16.16
CA MET A 476 8.92 -7.98 -16.52
C MET A 476 9.13 -6.49 -16.24
N TYR A 477 9.83 -6.13 -15.15
CA TYR A 477 10.12 -4.74 -14.80
C TYR A 477 10.88 -4.00 -15.91
N TYR A 478 12.08 -4.47 -16.25
CA TYR A 478 12.92 -3.79 -17.24
C TYR A 478 12.31 -3.80 -18.64
N SER A 479 11.65 -4.90 -19.01
CA SER A 479 10.94 -5.01 -20.29
C SER A 479 9.78 -4.03 -20.39
N GLY A 480 8.98 -3.93 -19.33
CA GLY A 480 7.87 -2.99 -19.22
C GLY A 480 8.33 -1.55 -19.38
N LYS A 481 9.39 -1.14 -18.65
CA LYS A 481 9.98 0.20 -18.77
C LYS A 481 10.37 0.54 -20.21
N ALA A 482 11.06 -0.38 -20.89
CA ALA A 482 11.47 -0.18 -22.28
C ALA A 482 10.27 -0.10 -23.24
N LEU A 483 9.25 -0.94 -23.07
CA LEU A 483 8.02 -0.88 -23.87
C LEU A 483 7.30 0.46 -23.69
N ALA A 484 7.18 0.95 -22.45
CA ALA A 484 6.57 2.23 -22.14
C ALA A 484 7.37 3.42 -22.68
N LYS A 485 8.72 3.36 -22.63
CA LYS A 485 9.61 4.33 -23.29
C LYS A 485 9.29 4.47 -24.78
N PHE A 486 9.30 3.35 -25.51
CA PHE A 486 9.04 3.37 -26.95
C PHE A 486 7.61 3.79 -27.29
N ALA A 487 6.63 3.35 -26.51
CA ALA A 487 5.25 3.81 -26.63
C ALA A 487 5.17 5.35 -26.49
N GLY A 488 5.82 5.91 -25.46
CA GLY A 488 5.91 7.36 -25.23
C GLY A 488 6.57 8.11 -26.40
N ILE A 489 7.65 7.58 -26.96
CA ILE A 489 8.31 8.15 -28.15
C ILE A 489 7.35 8.19 -29.34
N ILE A 490 6.69 7.07 -29.65
CA ILE A 490 5.81 6.96 -30.83
C ILE A 490 4.62 7.91 -30.71
N TYR A 491 3.97 7.95 -29.54
CA TYR A 491 2.89 8.91 -29.27
C TYR A 491 3.39 10.35 -29.50
N THR A 492 4.54 10.69 -28.93
CA THR A 492 5.11 12.04 -29.04
C THR A 492 5.40 12.43 -30.49
N VAL A 493 5.99 11.53 -31.27
CA VAL A 493 6.30 11.76 -32.69
C VAL A 493 5.02 11.92 -33.51
N ASN A 494 3.97 11.14 -33.21
CA ASN A 494 2.70 11.22 -33.92
C ASN A 494 1.90 12.48 -33.57
N ASP A 495 1.57 12.65 -32.29
CA ASP A 495 0.56 13.60 -31.82
C ASP A 495 1.13 14.99 -31.55
N LEU A 496 2.38 15.07 -31.07
CA LEU A 496 2.99 16.34 -30.66
C LEU A 496 3.96 16.89 -31.73
N ALA A 497 4.66 16.00 -32.43
CA ALA A 497 5.61 16.38 -33.50
C ALA A 497 5.04 16.24 -34.91
N LEU A 498 3.79 15.78 -35.05
CA LEU A 498 3.01 15.70 -36.29
C LEU A 498 3.67 14.88 -37.41
N ASN A 499 4.43 13.83 -37.07
CA ASN A 499 5.15 12.99 -38.02
C ASN A 499 4.61 11.55 -38.01
N SER A 500 3.39 11.41 -38.52
CA SER A 500 2.64 10.15 -38.44
C SER A 500 3.27 9.00 -39.23
N ALA A 501 3.98 9.28 -40.34
CA ALA A 501 4.66 8.24 -41.12
C ALA A 501 5.86 7.62 -40.39
N LEU A 502 6.63 8.45 -39.66
CA LEU A 502 7.72 7.95 -38.82
C LEU A 502 7.17 7.18 -37.61
N ALA A 503 6.13 7.70 -36.97
CA ALA A 503 5.46 7.01 -35.87
C ALA A 503 4.89 5.66 -36.30
N ALA A 504 4.32 5.55 -37.51
CA ALA A 504 3.83 4.28 -38.06
C ALA A 504 4.94 3.23 -38.20
N ALA A 505 6.13 3.63 -38.64
CA ALA A 505 7.29 2.73 -38.71
C ALA A 505 7.73 2.26 -37.32
N GLY A 506 7.75 3.17 -36.34
CA GLY A 506 8.04 2.84 -34.94
C GLY A 506 7.00 1.90 -34.32
N LEU A 507 5.71 2.15 -34.57
CA LEU A 507 4.61 1.33 -34.04
C LEU A 507 4.67 -0.12 -34.53
N ALA A 508 5.08 -0.36 -35.78
CA ALA A 508 5.28 -1.72 -36.27
C ALA A 508 6.33 -2.47 -35.43
N LYS A 509 7.48 -1.85 -35.16
CA LYS A 509 8.53 -2.43 -34.31
C LYS A 509 8.04 -2.65 -32.87
N LEU A 510 7.30 -1.70 -32.30
CA LEU A 510 6.76 -1.82 -30.93
C LEU A 510 5.74 -2.97 -30.84
N LYS A 511 4.86 -3.13 -31.82
CA LYS A 511 3.91 -4.25 -31.85
C LYS A 511 4.64 -5.59 -31.91
N ASP A 512 5.69 -5.71 -32.72
CA ASP A 512 6.50 -6.94 -32.78
C ASP A 512 7.15 -7.25 -31.42
N ALA A 513 7.72 -6.24 -30.75
CA ALA A 513 8.29 -6.39 -29.41
C ALA A 513 7.22 -6.77 -28.36
N PHE A 514 6.05 -6.13 -28.39
CA PHE A 514 4.95 -6.41 -27.46
C PHE A 514 4.35 -7.81 -27.69
N ASN A 515 4.33 -8.30 -28.94
CA ASN A 515 3.85 -9.63 -29.30
C ASN A 515 4.63 -10.76 -28.63
N VAL A 516 5.90 -10.54 -28.24
CA VAL A 516 6.67 -11.51 -27.45
C VAL A 516 5.92 -11.87 -26.15
N PHE A 517 5.35 -10.87 -25.49
CA PHE A 517 4.66 -10.99 -24.21
C PHE A 517 3.23 -11.50 -24.35
N VAL A 518 2.48 -10.99 -25.34
CA VAL A 518 1.12 -11.50 -25.61
C VAL A 518 1.17 -12.99 -25.96
N ASN A 519 2.17 -13.41 -26.75
CA ASN A 519 2.37 -14.82 -27.11
C ASN A 519 3.04 -15.64 -25.98
N ASN A 520 3.44 -14.98 -24.88
CA ASN A 520 4.05 -15.58 -23.71
C ASN A 520 5.36 -16.33 -24.03
N THR A 521 6.26 -15.66 -24.78
CA THR A 521 7.51 -16.23 -25.33
C THR A 521 8.78 -15.53 -24.82
N GLN A 522 8.66 -14.57 -23.91
CA GLN A 522 9.78 -13.94 -23.21
C GLN A 522 10.57 -14.99 -22.38
N PRO A 523 11.85 -14.74 -22.03
CA PRO A 523 12.71 -15.71 -21.33
C PRO A 523 12.09 -16.38 -20.09
N TYR A 524 11.36 -15.60 -19.28
CA TYR A 524 10.54 -16.11 -18.18
C TYR A 524 9.06 -15.81 -18.46
N PRO A 525 8.34 -16.73 -19.14
CA PRO A 525 6.93 -16.54 -19.44
C PRO A 525 6.09 -16.38 -18.17
N LEU A 526 4.96 -15.68 -18.29
CA LEU A 526 3.98 -15.64 -17.21
C LEU A 526 3.26 -16.98 -17.11
N VAL A 527 2.99 -17.39 -15.87
CA VAL A 527 2.15 -18.54 -15.53
C VAL A 527 1.05 -18.08 -14.59
N TYR A 528 -0.09 -18.77 -14.64
CA TYR A 528 -1.17 -18.54 -13.69
C TYR A 528 -0.97 -19.44 -12.46
N ASP A 529 -0.63 -18.83 -11.34
CA ASP A 529 -0.56 -19.51 -10.05
C ASP A 529 -1.97 -19.78 -9.53
N THR A 530 -2.32 -21.06 -9.39
CA THR A 530 -3.62 -21.52 -8.90
C THR A 530 -3.69 -21.60 -7.38
N VAL A 531 -2.57 -21.44 -6.66
CA VAL A 531 -2.50 -21.42 -5.19
C VAL A 531 -2.94 -20.05 -4.66
N TRP A 532 -2.25 -18.98 -5.06
CA TRP A 532 -2.55 -17.60 -4.64
C TRP A 532 -3.33 -16.78 -5.69
N LYS A 533 -3.72 -17.43 -6.80
CA LYS A 533 -4.64 -16.91 -7.82
C LYS A 533 -4.15 -15.62 -8.48
N GLY A 534 -3.11 -15.72 -9.29
CA GLY A 534 -2.61 -14.57 -10.06
C GLY A 534 -1.62 -14.93 -11.17
N ALA A 535 -1.24 -13.93 -11.96
CA ALA A 535 -0.27 -14.07 -13.04
C ALA A 535 1.12 -13.68 -12.54
N VAL A 536 2.04 -14.64 -12.55
CA VAL A 536 3.39 -14.49 -12.01
C VAL A 536 4.44 -14.90 -13.04
N SER A 537 5.62 -14.29 -13.00
CA SER A 537 6.78 -14.73 -13.77
C SER A 537 7.15 -16.17 -13.45
N SER A 538 7.58 -16.93 -14.45
CA SER A 538 8.10 -18.29 -14.23
C SER A 538 9.50 -18.30 -13.59
N GLY A 539 10.12 -17.13 -13.36
CA GLY A 539 11.51 -16.96 -12.97
C GLY A 539 11.91 -17.83 -11.77
N SER A 540 11.25 -17.71 -10.63
CA SER A 540 11.63 -18.46 -9.43
C SER A 540 11.34 -19.96 -9.54
N TYR A 541 10.36 -20.37 -10.35
CA TYR A 541 10.12 -21.79 -10.63
C TYR A 541 11.27 -22.44 -11.41
N ILE A 542 11.99 -21.65 -12.21
CA ILE A 542 13.12 -22.12 -13.04
C ILE A 542 14.43 -22.03 -12.25
N THR A 543 14.66 -20.92 -11.54
CA THR A 543 15.96 -20.63 -10.92
C THR A 543 16.04 -21.04 -9.44
N GLY A 544 14.90 -21.15 -8.76
CA GLY A 544 14.83 -21.31 -7.30
C GLY A 544 15.15 -20.04 -6.51
N ASP A 545 15.41 -18.91 -7.19
CA ASP A 545 15.71 -17.63 -6.55
C ASP A 545 14.42 -16.84 -6.30
N SER A 546 14.11 -16.55 -5.04
CA SER A 546 12.92 -15.78 -4.65
C SER A 546 13.01 -14.30 -5.00
N GLY A 547 14.21 -13.75 -5.22
CA GLY A 547 14.42 -12.34 -5.53
C GLY A 547 14.45 -12.02 -7.03
N ILE A 548 14.41 -13.04 -7.90
CA ILE A 548 14.48 -12.83 -9.35
C ILE A 548 13.32 -11.98 -9.86
N ASP A 549 13.62 -11.05 -10.77
CA ASP A 549 12.66 -10.06 -11.26
C ASP A 549 11.97 -9.36 -10.08
N PHE A 550 12.77 -8.85 -9.13
CA PHE A 550 12.32 -8.14 -7.94
C PHE A 550 11.33 -8.91 -7.06
N GLY A 551 11.32 -10.24 -7.13
CA GLY A 551 10.38 -11.08 -6.39
C GLY A 551 8.99 -11.17 -7.02
N ASN A 552 8.87 -10.90 -8.32
CA ASN A 552 7.60 -11.00 -9.05
C ASN A 552 6.92 -12.36 -8.88
N THR A 553 7.67 -13.47 -8.83
CA THR A 553 7.04 -14.79 -8.59
C THR A 553 6.31 -14.87 -7.25
N TYR A 554 6.75 -14.08 -6.27
CA TYR A 554 6.23 -14.00 -4.91
C TYR A 554 5.23 -12.84 -4.73
N TYR A 555 4.63 -12.35 -5.83
CA TYR A 555 3.66 -11.24 -5.84
C TYR A 555 4.23 -9.88 -5.42
N ASN A 556 5.55 -9.70 -5.48
CA ASN A 556 6.17 -8.41 -5.27
C ASN A 556 5.97 -7.53 -6.51
N ASP A 557 5.65 -6.26 -6.31
CA ASP A 557 5.80 -5.19 -7.31
C ASP A 557 4.97 -5.36 -8.60
N HIS A 558 3.90 -6.17 -8.58
CA HIS A 558 3.07 -6.42 -9.76
C HIS A 558 2.48 -5.13 -10.36
N HIS A 559 2.02 -4.18 -9.54
CA HIS A 559 1.52 -2.89 -9.99
C HIS A 559 2.60 -2.02 -10.64
N PHE A 560 3.83 -2.06 -10.14
CA PHE A 560 4.98 -1.40 -10.79
C PHE A 560 5.26 -2.03 -12.14
N HIS A 561 5.41 -3.36 -12.19
CA HIS A 561 5.84 -4.07 -13.39
C HIS A 561 4.76 -4.00 -14.47
N TYR A 562 3.54 -4.41 -14.13
CA TYR A 562 2.45 -4.57 -15.08
C TYR A 562 1.83 -3.23 -15.49
N GLY A 563 1.91 -2.21 -14.64
CA GLY A 563 1.49 -0.84 -14.97
C GLY A 563 2.17 -0.30 -16.23
N TYR A 564 3.46 -0.61 -16.45
CA TYR A 564 4.16 -0.24 -17.67
C TYR A 564 3.61 -0.92 -18.93
N PHE A 565 3.27 -2.21 -18.86
CA PHE A 565 2.68 -2.94 -20.00
C PHE A 565 1.28 -2.44 -20.32
N VAL A 566 0.46 -2.22 -19.29
CA VAL A 566 -0.89 -1.66 -19.44
C VAL A 566 -0.82 -0.26 -20.07
N TRP A 567 0.15 0.55 -19.64
CA TRP A 567 0.37 1.86 -20.24
C TRP A 567 0.80 1.75 -21.72
N ALA A 568 1.84 0.95 -22.02
CA ALA A 568 2.29 0.75 -23.40
C ALA A 568 1.15 0.22 -24.31
N ALA A 569 0.33 -0.70 -23.82
CA ALA A 569 -0.83 -1.21 -24.55
C ALA A 569 -1.89 -0.14 -24.82
N ALA A 570 -2.15 0.77 -23.86
CA ALA A 570 -3.07 1.88 -24.08
C ALA A 570 -2.57 2.82 -25.19
N VAL A 571 -1.26 3.08 -25.29
CA VAL A 571 -0.70 3.82 -26.45
C VAL A 571 -0.94 3.07 -27.75
N ILE A 572 -0.61 1.77 -27.79
CA ILE A 572 -0.76 0.97 -29.01
C ILE A 572 -2.22 0.97 -29.47
N GLY A 573 -3.16 0.69 -28.56
CA GLY A 573 -4.59 0.69 -28.86
C GLY A 573 -5.14 2.07 -29.25
N TYR A 574 -4.57 3.16 -28.73
CA TYR A 574 -4.90 4.51 -29.18
C TYR A 574 -4.41 4.75 -30.61
N LEU A 575 -3.15 4.46 -30.89
CA LEU A 575 -2.52 4.74 -32.20
C LEU A 575 -3.03 3.82 -33.32
N ASP A 576 -3.40 2.58 -32.98
CA ASP A 576 -4.03 1.62 -33.87
C ASP A 576 -5.14 0.83 -33.15
N PRO A 577 -6.39 1.31 -33.23
CA PRO A 577 -7.53 0.66 -32.58
C PRO A 577 -7.80 -0.78 -33.04
N THR A 578 -7.34 -1.17 -34.24
CA THR A 578 -7.56 -2.54 -34.72
C THR A 578 -6.81 -3.58 -33.88
N TRP A 579 -5.69 -3.18 -33.29
CA TRP A 579 -4.85 -4.01 -32.39
C TRP A 579 -5.63 -4.55 -31.18
N LEU A 580 -6.62 -3.81 -30.69
CA LEU A 580 -7.46 -4.22 -29.56
C LEU A 580 -8.26 -5.50 -29.84
N THR A 581 -8.55 -5.78 -31.12
CA THR A 581 -9.32 -6.93 -31.58
C THR A 581 -8.47 -8.03 -32.20
N GLU A 582 -7.15 -7.84 -32.26
CA GLU A 582 -6.22 -8.84 -32.76
C GLU A 582 -5.95 -9.92 -31.70
N GLY A 583 -6.25 -11.17 -32.05
CA GLY A 583 -5.94 -12.34 -31.22
C GLY A 583 -6.44 -12.20 -29.77
N THR A 584 -5.50 -12.27 -28.82
CA THR A 584 -5.78 -12.17 -27.37
C THR A 584 -5.19 -10.90 -26.75
N ASN A 585 -4.83 -9.89 -27.55
CA ASN A 585 -4.13 -8.69 -27.08
C ASN A 585 -4.85 -8.02 -25.91
N LYS A 586 -6.12 -7.65 -26.09
CA LYS A 586 -6.94 -7.03 -25.04
C LYS A 586 -7.10 -7.95 -23.82
N ALA A 587 -7.38 -9.23 -24.03
CA ALA A 587 -7.58 -10.18 -22.93
C ALA A 587 -6.30 -10.38 -22.09
N TRP A 588 -5.13 -10.34 -22.72
CA TRP A 588 -3.84 -10.42 -22.02
C TRP A 588 -3.58 -9.18 -21.16
N VAL A 589 -3.91 -7.98 -21.66
CA VAL A 589 -3.77 -6.74 -20.89
C VAL A 589 -4.81 -6.67 -19.76
N ASP A 590 -6.06 -7.07 -20.02
CA ASP A 590 -7.11 -7.15 -19.00
C ASP A 590 -6.73 -8.13 -17.89
N MET A 591 -6.06 -9.25 -18.22
CA MET A 591 -5.51 -10.18 -17.22
C MET A 591 -4.51 -9.49 -16.29
N LEU A 592 -3.59 -8.67 -16.84
CA LEU A 592 -2.66 -7.90 -16.01
C LEU A 592 -3.38 -6.91 -15.09
N VAL A 593 -4.36 -6.16 -15.62
CA VAL A 593 -5.17 -5.22 -14.81
C VAL A 593 -5.92 -5.95 -13.71
N ARG A 594 -6.51 -7.11 -14.01
CA ARG A 594 -7.20 -7.96 -13.03
C ARG A 594 -6.24 -8.47 -11.96
N ASP A 595 -5.00 -8.78 -12.30
CA ASP A 595 -4.04 -9.30 -11.35
C ASP A 595 -3.69 -8.32 -10.21
N TYR A 596 -3.36 -7.06 -10.54
CA TYR A 596 -2.96 -6.08 -9.52
C TYR A 596 -4.10 -5.16 -9.04
N ALA A 597 -5.17 -5.01 -9.83
CA ALA A 597 -6.22 -4.01 -9.60
C ALA A 597 -7.64 -4.50 -9.94
N ASN A 598 -7.94 -5.80 -9.80
CA ASN A 598 -9.30 -6.31 -10.00
C ASN A 598 -10.31 -5.56 -9.09
N PRO A 599 -11.36 -4.94 -9.65
CA PRO A 599 -12.29 -4.10 -8.92
C PRO A 599 -13.49 -4.86 -8.33
N SER A 600 -13.52 -6.20 -8.38
CA SER A 600 -14.70 -6.96 -7.97
C SER A 600 -14.34 -8.33 -7.38
N THR A 601 -14.97 -8.67 -6.25
CA THR A 601 -14.91 -10.01 -5.67
C THR A 601 -15.65 -11.07 -6.51
N GLY A 602 -16.35 -10.65 -7.58
CA GLY A 602 -17.00 -11.56 -8.54
C GLY A 602 -16.06 -12.20 -9.55
N ASP A 603 -14.78 -11.80 -9.60
CA ASP A 603 -13.76 -12.46 -10.43
C ASP A 603 -13.25 -13.73 -9.74
N PRO A 604 -13.46 -14.93 -10.32
CA PRO A 604 -13.01 -16.17 -9.68
C PRO A 604 -11.50 -16.43 -9.84
N TYR A 605 -10.78 -15.61 -10.61
CA TYR A 605 -9.38 -15.82 -10.94
C TYR A 605 -8.40 -14.87 -10.23
N PHE A 606 -8.85 -13.71 -9.76
CA PHE A 606 -7.97 -12.70 -9.16
C PHE A 606 -8.62 -12.06 -7.93
N PRO A 607 -7.86 -11.79 -6.86
CA PRO A 607 -8.38 -11.19 -5.64
C PRO A 607 -8.76 -9.71 -5.85
N PHE A 608 -9.50 -9.12 -4.92
CA PHE A 608 -9.94 -7.74 -5.07
C PHE A 608 -8.78 -6.79 -4.80
N SER A 609 -8.39 -6.00 -5.80
CA SER A 609 -7.45 -4.89 -5.64
C SER A 609 -6.16 -5.32 -4.94
N ARG A 610 -5.48 -6.36 -5.47
CA ARG A 610 -4.32 -6.99 -4.83
C ARG A 610 -3.34 -5.97 -4.25
N SER A 611 -2.85 -5.05 -5.09
CA SER A 611 -1.85 -4.04 -4.70
C SER A 611 -2.48 -2.85 -3.98
N PHE A 612 -3.40 -2.14 -4.64
CA PHE A 612 -3.98 -0.90 -4.10
C PHE A 612 -4.84 -1.17 -2.87
N ASP A 613 -4.53 -0.52 -1.76
CA ASP A 613 -5.27 -0.63 -0.51
C ASP A 613 -6.12 0.63 -0.30
N TRP A 614 -7.45 0.48 -0.41
CA TRP A 614 -8.40 1.60 -0.31
C TRP A 614 -8.51 2.19 1.09
N TYR A 615 -8.00 1.52 2.13
CA TYR A 615 -7.91 2.10 3.47
C TYR A 615 -6.60 2.87 3.65
N HIS A 616 -5.49 2.45 3.04
CA HIS A 616 -4.23 3.20 3.10
C HIS A 616 -4.15 4.33 2.05
N GLY A 617 -4.94 4.23 0.98
CA GLY A 617 -4.99 5.20 -0.11
C GLY A 617 -3.78 5.10 -1.07
N HIS A 618 -3.01 4.03 -0.98
CA HIS A 618 -1.86 3.72 -1.84
C HIS A 618 -1.69 2.20 -1.95
N SER A 619 -0.80 1.74 -2.83
CA SER A 619 -0.50 0.31 -2.96
C SER A 619 0.48 -0.20 -1.92
N TRP A 620 0.47 -1.51 -1.71
CA TRP A 620 1.55 -2.24 -1.04
C TRP A 620 2.30 -3.11 -2.05
N ALA A 621 3.60 -2.87 -2.15
CA ALA A 621 4.47 -3.57 -3.08
C ALA A 621 4.85 -4.98 -2.57
N LYS A 622 5.11 -5.11 -1.27
CA LYS A 622 5.52 -6.38 -0.66
C LYS A 622 4.49 -7.50 -0.81
N GLY A 623 4.87 -8.53 -1.56
CA GLY A 623 4.12 -9.77 -1.70
C GLY A 623 4.28 -10.75 -0.53
N LEU A 624 4.52 -12.03 -0.85
CA LEU A 624 4.61 -13.16 0.08
C LEU A 624 5.98 -13.27 0.78
N PHE A 625 6.43 -12.16 1.37
CA PHE A 625 7.65 -12.09 2.19
C PHE A 625 7.27 -11.77 3.63
N GLU A 626 7.72 -12.60 4.57
CA GLU A 626 7.58 -12.33 5.99
C GLU A 626 8.43 -11.10 6.37
N SER A 627 7.87 -10.20 7.19
CA SER A 627 8.59 -9.01 7.62
C SER A 627 8.14 -8.50 8.97
N GLY A 628 9.08 -8.30 9.89
CA GLY A 628 8.81 -7.63 11.17
C GLY A 628 8.42 -6.16 11.05
N ASP A 629 8.59 -5.56 9.86
CA ASP A 629 8.15 -4.19 9.57
C ASP A 629 6.85 -4.13 8.73
N GLY A 630 6.29 -5.30 8.38
CA GLY A 630 5.07 -5.42 7.59
C GLY A 630 5.29 -5.19 6.10
N LYS A 631 4.22 -4.75 5.43
CA LYS A 631 4.25 -4.36 4.01
C LYS A 631 5.06 -3.10 3.80
N ASP A 632 5.55 -2.91 2.57
CA ASP A 632 6.24 -1.68 2.17
C ASP A 632 5.90 -1.26 0.74
N GLU A 633 6.19 0.01 0.48
CA GLU A 633 6.00 0.73 -0.78
C GLU A 633 7.13 1.75 -0.89
N GLU A 634 7.91 1.70 -1.98
CA GLU A 634 9.04 2.59 -2.25
C GLU A 634 8.69 3.57 -3.37
N SER A 635 8.50 3.09 -4.61
CA SER A 635 8.27 3.95 -5.76
C SER A 635 6.84 4.45 -5.86
N SER A 636 6.54 5.51 -5.09
CA SER A 636 5.26 6.21 -5.15
C SER A 636 4.88 6.75 -6.54
N SER A 637 5.86 6.98 -7.42
CA SER A 637 5.62 7.38 -8.81
C SER A 637 5.25 6.22 -9.73
N GLU A 638 5.82 5.02 -9.52
CA GLU A 638 5.38 3.81 -10.22
C GLU A 638 3.99 3.36 -9.73
N ASP A 639 3.66 3.59 -8.46
CA ASP A 639 2.30 3.39 -7.94
C ASP A 639 1.30 4.35 -8.63
N ALA A 640 1.62 5.64 -8.71
CA ALA A 640 0.81 6.61 -9.43
C ALA A 640 0.66 6.25 -10.93
N LEU A 641 1.73 5.77 -11.57
CA LEU A 641 1.69 5.26 -12.94
C LEU A 641 0.70 4.10 -13.07
N SER A 642 0.66 3.16 -12.12
CA SER A 642 -0.22 1.99 -12.20
C SER A 642 -1.71 2.39 -12.29
N SER A 643 -2.12 3.41 -11.54
CA SER A 643 -3.48 3.98 -11.59
C SER A 643 -3.73 4.77 -12.88
N TYR A 644 -2.73 5.53 -13.33
CA TYR A 644 -2.78 6.25 -14.61
C TYR A 644 -2.91 5.26 -15.79
N ALA A 645 -2.21 4.14 -15.75
CA ALA A 645 -2.27 3.09 -16.77
C ALA A 645 -3.68 2.47 -16.85
N ILE A 646 -4.31 2.14 -15.70
CA ILE A 646 -5.70 1.66 -15.64
C ILE A 646 -6.64 2.67 -16.28
N LYS A 647 -6.51 3.93 -15.89
CA LYS A 647 -7.33 5.01 -16.44
C LYS A 647 -7.22 5.06 -17.97
N MET A 648 -5.99 5.08 -18.50
CA MET A 648 -5.77 5.20 -19.93
C MET A 648 -6.20 3.95 -20.69
N TRP A 649 -6.03 2.76 -20.12
CA TRP A 649 -6.52 1.52 -20.71
C TRP A 649 -8.05 1.48 -20.77
N GLY A 650 -8.73 1.88 -19.69
CA GLY A 650 -10.19 2.03 -19.68
C GLY A 650 -10.68 2.99 -20.76
N LYS A 651 -10.01 4.13 -20.90
CA LYS A 651 -10.32 5.13 -21.92
C LYS A 651 -10.19 4.58 -23.35
N VAL A 652 -9.10 3.87 -23.63
CA VAL A 652 -8.79 3.36 -24.98
C VAL A 652 -9.62 2.14 -25.35
N THR A 653 -9.96 1.30 -24.38
CA THR A 653 -10.83 0.13 -24.59
C THR A 653 -12.32 0.46 -24.56
N GLY A 654 -12.69 1.69 -24.15
CA GLY A 654 -14.07 2.12 -24.03
C GLY A 654 -14.78 1.55 -22.79
N ASP A 655 -14.04 1.23 -21.72
CA ASP A 655 -14.59 0.88 -20.40
C ASP A 655 -14.67 2.13 -19.50
N PRO A 656 -15.85 2.78 -19.40
CA PRO A 656 -16.01 4.00 -18.61
C PRO A 656 -15.84 3.76 -17.10
N ASN A 657 -16.11 2.54 -16.62
CA ASN A 657 -15.96 2.23 -15.20
C ASN A 657 -14.48 2.09 -14.85
N MET A 658 -13.68 1.47 -15.72
CA MET A 658 -12.24 1.40 -15.54
C MET A 658 -11.58 2.78 -15.61
N GLU A 659 -11.97 3.63 -16.57
CA GLU A 659 -11.49 5.02 -16.62
C GLU A 659 -11.87 5.79 -15.35
N ALA A 660 -13.12 5.67 -14.90
CA ALA A 660 -13.59 6.31 -13.68
C ALA A 660 -12.84 5.84 -12.43
N ARG A 661 -12.62 4.52 -12.28
CA ARG A 661 -11.83 3.96 -11.17
C ARG A 661 -10.39 4.45 -11.20
N GLY A 662 -9.74 4.47 -12.37
CA GLY A 662 -8.37 4.97 -12.48
C GLY A 662 -8.26 6.46 -12.15
N ASN A 663 -9.26 7.28 -12.50
CA ASN A 663 -9.32 8.68 -12.05
C ASN A 663 -9.47 8.78 -10.52
N LEU A 664 -10.35 7.98 -9.92
CA LEU A 664 -10.58 7.99 -8.48
C LEU A 664 -9.33 7.52 -7.70
N GLN A 665 -8.71 6.41 -8.11
CA GLN A 665 -7.47 5.91 -7.52
C GLN A 665 -6.35 6.94 -7.60
N LEU A 666 -6.17 7.60 -8.76
CA LEU A 666 -5.14 8.62 -8.93
C LEU A 666 -5.38 9.87 -8.05
N ALA A 667 -6.65 10.25 -7.82
CA ALA A 667 -6.99 11.33 -6.89
C ALA A 667 -6.68 10.96 -5.44
N VAL A 668 -7.01 9.74 -5.03
CA VAL A 668 -6.68 9.21 -3.71
C VAL A 668 -5.15 9.14 -3.53
N HIS A 669 -4.40 8.66 -4.54
CA HIS A 669 -2.94 8.73 -4.56
C HIS A 669 -2.42 10.14 -4.36
N ALA A 670 -2.90 11.14 -5.11
CA ALA A 670 -2.41 12.50 -4.97
C ALA A 670 -2.51 12.98 -3.51
N ARG A 671 -3.63 12.70 -2.83
CA ARG A 671 -3.84 13.07 -1.42
C ARG A 671 -2.99 12.23 -0.45
N SER A 672 -2.98 10.91 -0.58
CA SER A 672 -2.27 10.02 0.35
C SER A 672 -0.75 10.17 0.21
N LEU A 673 -0.23 10.33 -1.01
CA LEU A 673 1.18 10.52 -1.26
C LEU A 673 1.69 11.83 -0.66
N GLN A 674 0.94 12.94 -0.75
CA GLN A 674 1.30 14.20 -0.08
C GLN A 674 1.27 14.11 1.46
N ASN A 675 0.42 13.25 2.01
CA ASN A 675 0.37 13.00 3.44
C ASN A 675 1.54 12.13 3.93
N TYR A 676 1.88 11.09 3.17
CA TYR A 676 2.73 10.01 3.68
C TYR A 676 4.11 9.95 3.06
N PHE A 677 4.29 10.29 1.77
CA PHE A 677 5.51 10.07 1.00
C PHE A 677 6.23 11.35 0.57
N LEU A 678 5.48 12.36 0.12
CA LEU A 678 5.98 13.61 -0.48
C LEU A 678 5.80 14.75 0.53
N LEU A 679 6.86 15.03 1.27
CA LEU A 679 6.83 15.81 2.50
C LEU A 679 7.13 17.29 2.23
N GLU A 680 6.07 18.04 1.90
CA GLU A 680 6.12 19.50 1.95
C GLU A 680 6.45 19.99 3.36
N SER A 681 7.08 21.16 3.47
CA SER A 681 7.41 21.80 4.76
C SER A 681 6.20 22.05 5.67
N THR A 682 5.00 22.06 5.10
CA THR A 682 3.71 22.23 5.77
C THR A 682 3.05 20.92 6.21
N ASN A 683 3.63 19.77 5.88
CA ASN A 683 3.10 18.46 6.28
C ASN A 683 2.98 18.39 7.82
N THR A 684 1.82 17.95 8.31
CA THR A 684 1.55 17.81 9.75
C THR A 684 1.35 16.35 10.18
N VAL A 685 1.35 15.43 9.21
CA VAL A 685 1.13 14.01 9.41
C VAL A 685 2.41 13.34 9.90
N GLN A 686 3.49 13.50 9.13
CA GLN A 686 4.79 12.92 9.47
C GLN A 686 5.48 13.71 10.58
N PRO A 687 6.38 13.07 11.35
CA PRO A 687 7.11 13.77 12.40
C PRO A 687 7.93 14.95 11.86
N ALA A 688 7.83 16.11 12.52
CA ALA A 688 8.48 17.35 12.09
C ALA A 688 10.00 17.22 11.88
N LYS A 689 10.68 16.36 12.64
CA LYS A 689 12.13 16.10 12.50
C LYS A 689 12.48 15.37 11.20
N PHE A 690 11.54 14.61 10.63
CA PHE A 690 11.75 13.81 9.42
C PHE A 690 11.39 14.57 8.13
N ILE A 691 10.44 15.51 8.19
CA ILE A 691 9.97 16.31 7.04
C ILE A 691 11.11 16.92 6.19
N PRO A 692 12.25 17.41 6.76
CA PRO A 692 13.32 17.96 5.94
C PRO A 692 13.95 16.98 4.94
N ASN A 693 13.73 15.67 5.07
CA ASN A 693 14.14 14.65 4.08
C ASN A 693 13.42 14.77 2.72
N LYS A 694 12.29 15.50 2.67
CA LYS A 694 11.39 15.71 1.52
C LYS A 694 10.67 14.46 1.01
N VAL A 695 11.28 13.30 1.04
CA VAL A 695 10.61 12.04 0.76
C VAL A 695 10.79 11.06 1.90
N THR A 696 9.96 10.03 1.95
CA THR A 696 10.12 8.93 2.91
C THR A 696 11.28 8.01 2.60
N GLY A 697 11.68 7.88 1.33
CA GLY A 697 12.34 6.66 0.87
C GLY A 697 11.33 5.52 0.93
N ILE A 698 11.68 4.42 1.61
CA ILE A 698 10.80 3.26 1.75
C ILE A 698 9.85 3.46 2.94
N LEU A 699 8.55 3.46 2.67
CA LEU A 699 7.52 3.46 3.71
C LEU A 699 7.09 2.02 3.99
N PHE A 700 7.26 1.59 5.24
CA PHE A 700 6.73 0.32 5.75
C PHE A 700 5.46 0.57 6.57
N GLU A 701 4.72 -0.49 6.90
CA GLU A 701 3.68 -0.41 7.93
C GLU A 701 4.28 0.00 9.28
N ASN A 702 5.47 -0.48 9.65
CA ASN A 702 6.08 -0.23 10.97
C ASN A 702 7.11 0.91 11.05
N LYS A 703 7.72 1.31 9.91
CA LYS A 703 8.82 2.27 9.89
C LYS A 703 8.83 3.12 8.62
N VAL A 704 9.58 4.21 8.66
CA VAL A 704 9.91 5.01 7.48
C VAL A 704 11.42 5.13 7.40
N ASP A 705 11.99 4.87 6.22
CA ASP A 705 13.43 4.75 6.01
C ASP A 705 13.88 5.50 4.74
N HIS A 706 14.59 6.63 4.92
CA HIS A 706 15.07 7.52 3.85
C HIS A 706 16.27 6.92 3.12
N THR A 707 16.01 5.82 2.44
CA THR A 707 16.98 4.95 1.77
C THR A 707 16.35 4.32 0.54
N THR A 708 17.12 3.49 -0.18
CA THR A 708 16.56 2.60 -1.22
C THR A 708 17.10 1.18 -1.09
N TYR A 709 16.47 0.22 -1.77
CA TYR A 709 16.99 -1.15 -1.84
C TYR A 709 18.34 -1.27 -2.57
N PHE A 710 18.71 -0.29 -3.39
CA PHE A 710 19.83 -0.34 -4.33
C PHE A 710 20.92 0.72 -4.11
N GLY A 711 20.80 1.58 -3.09
CA GLY A 711 21.84 2.52 -2.68
C GLY A 711 21.32 3.76 -1.93
N THR A 712 22.22 4.56 -1.37
CA THR A 712 21.86 5.69 -0.50
C THR A 712 22.26 7.05 -1.08
N ASN A 713 22.55 7.12 -2.39
CA ASN A 713 22.79 8.41 -3.01
C ASN A 713 21.48 9.22 -3.04
N ILE A 714 21.56 10.53 -2.85
CA ILE A 714 20.38 11.39 -2.77
C ILE A 714 19.56 11.35 -4.06
N GLU A 715 20.22 11.32 -5.22
CA GLU A 715 19.54 11.17 -6.50
C GLU A 715 18.80 9.83 -6.66
N TYR A 716 19.18 8.79 -5.92
CA TYR A 716 18.48 7.50 -5.90
C TYR A 716 17.23 7.62 -5.05
N ILE A 717 17.39 8.12 -3.81
CA ILE A 717 16.32 8.22 -2.81
C ILE A 717 15.24 9.20 -3.28
N GLN A 718 15.60 10.35 -3.83
CA GLN A 718 14.60 11.30 -4.35
C GLN A 718 14.07 10.87 -5.72
N GLY A 719 14.96 10.37 -6.60
CA GLY A 719 14.63 10.03 -7.98
C GLY A 719 13.65 8.87 -8.12
N ILE A 720 13.66 7.89 -7.19
CA ILE A 720 12.75 6.74 -7.25
C ILE A 720 11.27 7.15 -7.10
N HIS A 721 10.99 8.30 -6.48
CA HIS A 721 9.67 8.91 -6.36
C HIS A 721 9.31 9.84 -7.54
N MET A 722 10.18 9.95 -8.54
CA MET A 722 9.95 10.72 -9.77
C MET A 722 9.64 9.81 -10.96
N ILE A 723 10.27 8.63 -11.04
CA ILE A 723 10.22 7.78 -12.22
C ILE A 723 8.95 6.91 -12.30
N PRO A 724 8.32 6.78 -13.47
CA PRO A 724 8.58 7.51 -14.71
C PRO A 724 7.85 8.87 -14.71
N LEU A 725 8.49 9.88 -15.29
CA LEU A 725 7.82 11.16 -15.54
C LEU A 725 6.81 11.01 -16.68
N ASN A 726 5.54 11.27 -16.37
CA ASN A 726 4.42 11.12 -17.29
C ASN A 726 3.37 12.23 -17.00
N PRO A 727 2.27 12.34 -17.77
CA PRO A 727 1.29 13.41 -17.57
C PRO A 727 0.68 13.50 -16.16
N SER A 728 0.58 12.39 -15.41
CA SER A 728 0.08 12.43 -14.03
C SER A 728 1.10 12.92 -13.01
N SER A 729 2.39 13.04 -13.37
CA SER A 729 3.44 13.43 -12.42
C SER A 729 3.20 14.83 -11.84
N ALA A 730 2.76 15.80 -12.65
CA ALA A 730 2.42 17.15 -12.16
C ALA A 730 1.12 17.21 -11.33
N TYR A 731 0.33 16.12 -11.31
CA TYR A 731 -0.86 16.00 -10.46
C TYR A 731 -0.53 15.46 -9.08
N THR A 732 0.35 14.46 -8.99
CA THR A 732 0.76 13.88 -7.69
C THR A 732 1.92 14.64 -7.04
N ARG A 733 2.84 15.22 -7.83
CA ARG A 733 3.96 16.03 -7.37
C ARG A 733 3.65 17.51 -7.58
N THR A 734 3.16 18.16 -6.53
CA THR A 734 2.78 19.58 -6.58
C THR A 734 3.98 20.45 -6.95
N SER A 735 3.72 21.61 -7.57
CA SER A 735 4.79 22.57 -7.87
C SER A 735 5.51 23.07 -6.62
N THR A 736 4.79 23.20 -5.49
CA THR A 736 5.37 23.57 -4.20
C THR A 736 6.36 22.51 -3.73
N PHE A 737 5.93 21.25 -3.69
CA PHE A 737 6.77 20.13 -3.30
C PHE A 737 8.02 20.02 -4.17
N VAL A 738 7.86 20.00 -5.50
CA VAL A 738 8.99 19.88 -6.44
C VAL A 738 9.98 21.02 -6.26
N LYS A 739 9.49 22.25 -6.01
CA LYS A 739 10.37 23.40 -5.76
C LYS A 739 11.16 23.23 -4.46
N GLU A 740 10.49 22.84 -3.37
CA GLU A 740 11.16 22.63 -2.08
C GLU A 740 12.20 21.51 -2.13
N GLU A 741 11.87 20.39 -2.78
CA GLU A 741 12.77 19.25 -2.96
C GLU A 741 14.00 19.63 -3.79
N TRP A 742 13.78 20.31 -4.92
CA TRP A 742 14.87 20.79 -5.77
C TRP A 742 15.80 21.74 -5.03
N ASP A 743 15.24 22.72 -4.31
CA ASP A 743 16.03 23.69 -3.57
C ASP A 743 16.83 23.05 -2.42
N THR A 744 16.33 21.96 -1.86
CA THR A 744 16.98 21.22 -0.78
C THR A 744 18.20 20.43 -1.28
N TYR A 745 18.07 19.74 -2.42
CA TYR A 745 19.06 18.72 -2.82
C TYR A 745 19.81 18.99 -4.13
N PHE A 746 19.23 19.76 -5.06
CA PHE A 746 19.69 19.79 -6.45
C PHE A 746 20.02 21.20 -6.98
N ALA A 747 19.60 22.24 -6.27
CA ALA A 747 19.90 23.63 -6.63
C ALA A 747 21.39 24.02 -6.48
N ASN A 748 21.73 25.24 -6.92
CA ASN A 748 23.05 25.85 -6.75
C ASN A 748 24.24 25.01 -7.28
N GLY A 749 24.01 24.25 -8.35
CA GLY A 749 25.02 23.40 -9.01
C GLY A 749 25.18 22.00 -8.39
N ALA A 750 24.40 21.63 -7.36
CA ALA A 750 24.48 20.29 -6.76
C ALA A 750 24.13 19.18 -7.79
N VAL A 751 23.13 19.43 -8.66
CA VAL A 751 22.74 18.54 -9.75
C VAL A 751 23.88 18.24 -10.74
N ASP A 752 24.89 19.11 -10.85
CA ASP A 752 25.99 18.91 -11.80
C ASP A 752 26.85 17.70 -11.47
N SER A 753 26.89 17.32 -10.18
CA SER A 753 27.63 16.16 -9.67
C SER A 753 26.94 14.81 -9.94
N VAL A 754 25.63 14.83 -10.22
CA VAL A 754 24.83 13.63 -10.48
C VAL A 754 25.28 12.98 -11.80
N GLN A 755 25.37 11.66 -11.79
CA GLN A 755 25.83 10.85 -12.93
C GLN A 755 24.71 9.95 -13.47
N GLY A 756 24.83 9.57 -14.74
CA GLY A 756 23.97 8.58 -15.38
C GLY A 756 22.50 9.02 -15.51
N GLY A 757 21.61 8.03 -15.69
CA GLY A 757 20.19 8.22 -15.96
C GLY A 757 19.44 9.09 -14.94
N TRP A 758 19.86 9.07 -13.67
CA TRP A 758 19.25 9.90 -12.63
C TRP A 758 19.34 11.39 -12.94
N LYS A 759 20.39 11.86 -13.62
CA LYS A 759 20.51 13.26 -14.02
C LYS A 759 19.36 13.68 -14.93
N GLY A 760 19.02 12.84 -15.92
CA GLY A 760 17.87 13.08 -16.80
C GLY A 760 16.56 13.10 -16.03
N ILE A 761 16.35 12.17 -15.12
CA ILE A 761 15.14 12.13 -14.26
C ILE A 761 14.97 13.45 -13.49
N LEU A 762 16.03 13.94 -12.85
CA LEU A 762 16.00 15.18 -12.08
C LEU A 762 15.61 16.38 -12.95
N TYR A 763 16.23 16.52 -14.14
CA TYR A 763 15.87 17.62 -15.05
C TYR A 763 14.46 17.44 -15.64
N ALA A 764 13.98 16.23 -15.88
CA ALA A 764 12.61 16.00 -16.33
C ALA A 764 11.58 16.39 -15.25
N ASN A 765 11.83 16.04 -13.99
CA ASN A 765 11.02 16.47 -12.85
C ASN A 765 11.04 18.00 -12.67
N LEU A 766 12.20 18.64 -12.87
CA LEU A 766 12.34 20.10 -12.80
C LEU A 766 11.37 20.82 -13.74
N ALA A 767 10.95 20.20 -14.85
CA ALA A 767 10.01 20.81 -15.79
C ALA A 767 8.68 21.26 -15.15
N ILE A 768 8.28 20.65 -14.03
CA ILE A 768 7.06 21.02 -13.29
C ILE A 768 7.14 22.45 -12.74
N VAL A 769 8.35 22.95 -12.44
CA VAL A 769 8.56 24.28 -11.81
C VAL A 769 9.45 25.21 -12.63
N ASP A 770 10.36 24.67 -13.46
CA ASP A 770 11.22 25.40 -14.38
C ASP A 770 11.34 24.63 -15.72
N PRO A 771 10.28 24.67 -16.54
CA PRO A 771 10.24 23.98 -17.83
C PRO A 771 11.26 24.51 -18.83
N VAL A 772 11.70 25.77 -18.72
CA VAL A 772 12.70 26.36 -19.63
C VAL A 772 14.08 25.76 -19.38
N THR A 773 14.52 25.69 -18.12
CA THR A 773 15.80 25.07 -17.78
C THR A 773 15.81 23.59 -18.15
N SER A 774 14.73 22.87 -17.86
CA SER A 774 14.56 21.47 -18.27
C SER A 774 14.65 21.29 -19.78
N TYR A 775 13.88 22.09 -20.54
CA TYR A 775 13.89 22.01 -22.00
C TYR A 775 15.27 22.28 -22.58
N ASN A 776 15.98 23.31 -22.09
CA ASN A 776 17.33 23.65 -22.56
C ASN A 776 18.35 22.54 -22.27
N PHE A 777 18.23 21.82 -21.15
CA PHE A 777 19.06 20.66 -20.85
C PHE A 777 18.89 19.56 -21.91
N PHE A 778 17.65 19.19 -22.23
CA PHE A 778 17.38 18.16 -23.24
C PHE A 778 17.56 18.65 -24.68
N ALA A 779 17.43 19.94 -24.95
CA ALA A 779 17.60 20.52 -26.28
C ALA A 779 19.06 20.78 -26.65
N ASN A 780 20.00 20.60 -25.71
CA ASN A 780 21.43 20.80 -25.95
C ASN A 780 21.94 19.93 -27.13
N GLU A 781 22.59 20.55 -28.11
CA GLU A 781 23.13 19.84 -29.29
C GLU A 781 24.18 18.78 -28.91
N SER A 782 24.90 19.01 -27.80
CA SER A 782 25.89 18.09 -27.22
C SER A 782 25.33 17.26 -26.06
N PHE A 783 24.01 17.00 -26.06
CA PHE A 783 23.37 16.16 -25.04
C PHE A 783 24.00 14.76 -24.99
N ASP A 784 24.39 14.34 -23.78
CA ASP A 784 24.94 13.02 -23.52
C ASP A 784 23.81 12.02 -23.24
N SER A 785 23.67 11.02 -24.11
CA SER A 785 22.62 10.00 -23.98
C SER A 785 22.76 9.13 -22.73
N SER A 786 23.93 9.10 -22.08
CA SER A 786 24.10 8.39 -20.80
C SER A 786 23.32 9.03 -19.65
N PHE A 787 22.80 10.25 -19.82
CA PHE A 787 21.89 10.89 -18.86
C PHE A 787 20.45 10.39 -18.96
N LEU A 788 20.12 9.52 -19.92
CA LEU A 788 18.82 8.87 -19.98
C LEU A 788 18.88 7.54 -19.24
N ASP A 789 17.87 7.28 -18.41
CA ASP A 789 17.62 5.94 -17.91
C ASP A 789 17.07 5.02 -19.02
N GLY A 790 17.13 3.70 -18.84
CA GLY A 790 16.67 2.73 -19.84
C GLY A 790 15.16 2.81 -20.17
N GLY A 791 14.35 3.41 -19.28
CA GLY A 791 12.93 3.74 -19.48
C GLY A 791 12.66 5.20 -19.85
N ALA A 792 13.69 6.05 -19.95
CA ALA A 792 13.55 7.46 -20.34
C ALA A 792 13.78 7.65 -21.84
N SER A 793 13.22 8.75 -22.34
CA SER A 793 13.41 9.19 -23.71
C SER A 793 13.67 10.69 -23.76
N ARG A 794 14.68 11.08 -24.53
CA ARG A 794 14.91 12.49 -24.85
C ARG A 794 13.75 13.08 -25.64
N THR A 795 13.18 12.31 -26.57
CA THR A 795 11.99 12.71 -27.34
C THR A 795 10.83 13.08 -26.42
N TRP A 796 10.51 12.23 -25.45
CA TRP A 796 9.45 12.51 -24.48
C TRP A 796 9.80 13.69 -23.57
N TYR A 797 11.02 13.76 -23.02
CA TYR A 797 11.37 14.85 -22.11
C TYR A 797 11.46 16.23 -22.76
N LEU A 798 11.87 16.31 -24.03
CA LEU A 798 11.72 17.52 -24.84
C LEU A 798 10.25 17.95 -24.95
N ALA A 799 9.36 17.01 -25.27
CA ALA A 799 7.94 17.29 -25.40
C ALA A 799 7.28 17.64 -24.07
N TYR A 800 7.64 16.94 -22.99
CA TYR A 800 7.15 17.18 -21.64
C TYR A 800 7.52 18.59 -21.18
N ALA A 801 8.80 18.95 -21.25
CA ALA A 801 9.24 20.30 -20.86
C ALA A 801 8.65 21.40 -21.76
N ALA A 802 8.58 21.17 -23.09
CA ALA A 802 7.95 22.13 -24.00
C ALA A 802 6.45 22.30 -23.72
N GLY A 803 5.72 21.20 -23.51
CA GLY A 803 4.28 21.20 -23.22
C GLY A 803 3.94 21.86 -21.87
N LEU A 804 4.88 21.89 -20.93
CA LEU A 804 4.77 22.63 -19.67
C LEU A 804 5.18 24.12 -19.81
N GLY A 805 5.51 24.59 -21.01
CA GLY A 805 5.83 26.00 -21.30
C GLY A 805 7.32 26.30 -21.45
N GLY A 806 8.16 25.30 -21.70
CA GLY A 806 9.61 25.46 -21.83
C GLY A 806 10.08 26.04 -23.18
N ALA A 807 9.25 25.99 -24.24
CA ALA A 807 9.67 26.29 -25.61
C ALA A 807 8.58 26.85 -26.54
#